data_AF-A0A7X0P338-F1
#
_entry.id   AF-A0A7X0P338-F1
#
_cell.length_a   1.000
_cell.length_b   1.000
_cell.length_c   1.000
_cell.angle_alpha   90.00
_cell.angle_beta   90.00
_cell.angle_gamma   90.00
#
_symmetry.space_group_name_H-M   'P 1'
#
loop_
_entity.id
_entity.type
_entity.pdbx_description
1 polymer ?
#
loop_
_entity_poly.entity_id
_entity_poly.type
_entity_poly.pdbx_seq_one_letter_code
_entity_poly.pdbx_strand_id
1 'polypeptide(L)'
;MFGAGEASGPGDATGRALQEVAGAELYRRNAFRITGLSTYADRRAIRERRQKVNTALQVGADVDLGHDLPVEADEVRAAFDRLLDDPRRRLVDELFWLWDTPDATCPCVRSLHKDHDAAVRAHSAALDLEVGGPSSGRLELEKLWTEAAAQWKAILRRAAFWEHVRHRLAALDDRQLDESAVDVLRRELPSALVRPLIELAGRPGDQQGRRADLARRWPAPELVVDDRLEELAAPMYETLRTTLNAAGGLLDDGEPERAAGRVYGKVLPGLNRLNALVPHARHRRTRALREDVAILLNNCAMALLDSEGPAAGQRGRRWLDTARDLTTDPGTVETIEQNRNVLSQVTETFQTIKDEATALVRTGRPEVARAYLDYIEEQLGDVPGIERVARLRLDLGLTRVSPGPGPRYTSSVPYVPAPRRGRGLRVAFWVAVLAGAGLLLGQCSGTFSGWSSSAASESGRSTVFADAVADNVPAGSCVSSQAGWESGETGIPTVPCDEPHWGEVLGYVPLGEAVSPYPGGDQVRATAELECRRLQLRQERLPPNQYKIGYLLPGEKRWNKGGGRYENYAPCVVSRIGDEPYADSHVEDPPPLPHGVVVWMDLFGERIADNPPVGSCVRSRRTWGASPQSVDIVRCEEPHWAENGAYVKLYDPEDRWPGDARVFFKAEDECAEATSGIAPVALYRIDTIWPRKDRWEKKNGQIYAVCLVSRADGQELTGRLS
;
A
#
# COMPACT_ATOMS: atom_id res chain seq x y z
N MET A 1 11.53 36.48 -7.39
CA MET A 1 12.93 36.98 -7.41
C MET A 1 13.39 37.00 -5.96
N PHE A 2 14.66 36.64 -5.68
CA PHE A 2 15.22 36.04 -4.43
C PHE A 2 14.96 34.52 -4.35
N GLY A 3 15.91 33.59 -4.48
CA GLY A 3 17.35 33.66 -4.67
C GLY A 3 18.12 32.97 -3.54
N ALA A 4 18.47 31.70 -3.73
CA ALA A 4 19.73 31.06 -3.29
C ALA A 4 19.72 29.61 -3.80
N GLY A 5 20.32 29.37 -4.97
CA GLY A 5 20.67 28.02 -5.38
C GLY A 5 21.84 27.58 -4.52
N GLU A 6 21.64 26.56 -3.69
CA GLU A 6 22.74 25.78 -3.16
C GLU A 6 23.55 25.27 -4.35
N ALA A 7 24.82 25.66 -4.42
CA ALA A 7 25.71 25.18 -5.45
C ALA A 7 25.90 23.67 -5.24
N SER A 8 25.22 22.86 -6.06
CA SER A 8 25.48 21.43 -6.23
C SER A 8 26.98 21.16 -6.22
N GLY A 9 27.49 20.47 -5.20
CA GLY A 9 28.90 20.11 -5.11
C GLY A 9 29.35 19.25 -6.31
N PRO A 10 30.67 19.12 -6.56
CA PRO A 10 31.24 18.30 -7.65
C PRO A 10 30.65 16.88 -7.73
N GLY A 11 30.43 16.25 -6.57
CA GLY A 11 29.78 14.94 -6.46
C GLY A 11 28.33 14.91 -7.00
N ASP A 12 27.50 15.92 -6.71
CA ASP A 12 26.10 15.97 -7.15
C ASP A 12 25.98 16.10 -8.69
N ALA A 13 26.88 16.87 -9.31
CA ALA A 13 26.95 16.96 -10.76
C ALA A 13 27.43 15.64 -11.41
N THR A 14 28.34 14.92 -10.78
CA THR A 14 28.80 13.59 -11.26
C THR A 14 27.68 12.56 -11.17
N GLY A 15 26.91 12.56 -10.07
CA GLY A 15 25.71 11.72 -9.92
C GLY A 15 24.68 11.99 -11.00
N ARG A 16 24.41 13.26 -11.32
CA ARG A 16 23.53 13.63 -12.44
C ARG A 16 24.05 13.14 -13.79
N ALA A 17 25.34 13.32 -14.09
CA ALA A 17 25.94 12.83 -15.33
C ALA A 17 25.79 11.30 -15.48
N LEU A 18 25.94 10.55 -14.38
CA LEU A 18 25.71 9.11 -14.35
C LEU A 18 24.24 8.76 -14.60
N GLN A 19 23.31 9.48 -13.98
CA GLN A 19 21.88 9.28 -14.21
C GLN A 19 21.44 9.63 -15.64
N GLU A 20 22.06 10.61 -16.29
CA GLU A 20 21.73 11.00 -17.67
C GLU A 20 22.06 9.90 -18.69
N VAL A 21 23.13 9.13 -18.48
CA VAL A 21 23.56 8.08 -19.43
C VAL A 21 22.92 6.71 -19.19
N ALA A 22 22.43 6.46 -17.97
CA ALA A 22 21.98 5.16 -17.48
C ALA A 22 20.62 4.70 -18.06
N GLY A 23 20.41 4.80 -19.37
CA GLY A 23 19.21 4.35 -20.08
C GLY A 23 19.46 3.15 -20.99
N ALA A 24 18.41 2.65 -21.67
CA ALA A 24 18.49 1.48 -22.55
C ALA A 24 19.57 1.57 -23.66
N GLU A 25 19.93 2.79 -24.07
CA GLU A 25 20.93 3.08 -25.09
C GLU A 25 22.33 3.36 -24.51
N LEU A 26 22.58 3.02 -23.23
CA LEU A 26 23.81 3.32 -22.45
C LEU A 26 25.11 3.15 -23.26
N TYR A 27 25.29 1.98 -23.88
CA TYR A 27 26.50 1.69 -24.65
C TYR A 27 26.42 2.18 -26.10
N ARG A 28 25.22 2.30 -26.69
CA ARG A 28 25.06 2.75 -28.08
C ARG A 28 25.35 4.24 -28.22
N ARG A 29 24.98 5.03 -27.21
CA ARG A 29 25.20 6.47 -27.14
C ARG A 29 26.47 6.88 -26.39
N ASN A 30 27.32 5.92 -26.02
CA ASN A 30 28.58 6.21 -25.37
C ASN A 30 29.48 7.03 -26.30
N ALA A 31 30.03 8.13 -25.81
CA ALA A 31 30.76 9.08 -26.65
C ALA A 31 32.06 8.49 -27.24
N PHE A 32 32.73 7.57 -26.53
CA PHE A 32 33.92 6.90 -27.05
C PHE A 32 33.60 5.85 -28.10
N ARG A 33 32.43 5.19 -28.01
CA ARG A 33 31.92 4.33 -29.09
C ARG A 33 31.75 5.15 -30.36
N ILE A 34 30.91 6.19 -30.29
CA ILE A 34 30.54 7.02 -31.46
C ILE A 34 31.77 7.64 -32.14
N THR A 35 32.77 8.09 -31.37
CA THR A 35 33.93 8.80 -31.92
C THR A 35 35.07 7.88 -32.37
N GLY A 36 35.05 6.61 -31.95
CA GLY A 36 36.13 5.65 -32.14
C GLY A 36 37.42 6.00 -31.38
N LEU A 37 37.32 6.84 -30.34
CA LEU A 37 38.47 7.26 -29.54
C LEU A 37 38.73 6.29 -28.38
N SER A 38 40.01 6.19 -28.00
CA SER A 38 40.41 5.56 -26.74
C SER A 38 39.90 6.36 -25.55
N THR A 39 39.56 5.68 -24.45
CA THR A 39 39.26 6.31 -23.15
C THR A 39 40.44 7.10 -22.59
N TYR A 40 41.66 6.81 -23.06
CA TYR A 40 42.89 7.54 -22.70
C TYR A 40 43.20 8.75 -23.59
N ALA A 41 42.41 9.00 -24.64
CA ALA A 41 42.66 10.11 -25.56
C ALA A 41 42.67 11.46 -24.81
N ASP A 42 43.77 12.21 -24.92
CA ASP A 42 43.88 13.53 -24.31
C ASP A 42 43.05 14.58 -25.08
N ARG A 43 42.93 15.80 -24.52
CA ARG A 43 42.17 16.89 -25.15
C ARG A 43 42.68 17.23 -26.56
N ARG A 44 43.96 17.03 -26.83
CA ARG A 44 44.57 17.30 -28.14
C ARG A 44 44.14 16.25 -29.16
N ALA A 45 44.28 14.97 -28.83
CA ALA A 45 43.85 13.84 -29.65
C ALA A 45 42.35 13.92 -29.96
N ILE A 46 41.51 14.31 -28.99
CA ILE A 46 40.08 14.52 -29.21
C ILE A 46 39.83 15.63 -30.25
N ARG A 47 40.51 16.77 -30.15
CA ARG A 47 40.37 17.90 -31.09
C ARG A 47 40.87 17.55 -32.49
N GLU A 48 42.01 16.88 -32.58
CA GLU A 48 42.58 16.42 -33.86
C GLU A 48 41.63 15.43 -34.56
N ARG A 49 41.08 14.46 -33.82
CA ARG A 49 40.09 13.52 -34.33
C ARG A 49 38.79 14.22 -34.74
N ARG A 50 38.28 15.16 -33.93
CA ARG A 50 37.09 15.97 -34.26
C ARG A 50 37.26 16.72 -35.57
N GLN A 51 38.43 17.35 -35.78
CA GLN A 51 38.71 18.08 -37.02
C GLN A 51 38.72 17.13 -38.23
N LYS A 52 39.37 15.96 -38.11
CA LYS A 52 39.43 14.96 -39.17
C LYS A 52 38.03 14.44 -39.55
N VAL A 53 37.24 14.06 -38.55
CA VAL A 53 35.89 13.51 -38.75
C VAL A 53 34.93 14.56 -39.33
N ASN A 54 34.92 15.78 -38.79
CA ASN A 54 34.06 16.85 -39.32
C ASN A 54 34.40 17.20 -40.77
N THR A 55 35.70 17.22 -41.12
CA THR A 55 36.13 17.48 -42.50
C THR A 55 35.64 16.39 -43.44
N ALA A 56 35.76 15.11 -43.04
CA ALA A 56 35.29 13.98 -43.83
C ALA A 56 33.75 13.98 -44.02
N LEU A 57 32.99 14.28 -42.96
CA LEU A 57 31.53 14.42 -43.03
C LEU A 57 31.09 15.59 -43.93
N GLN A 58 31.81 16.72 -43.92
CA GLN A 58 31.50 17.87 -44.79
C GLN A 58 31.67 17.56 -46.28
N VAL A 59 32.60 16.68 -46.64
CA VAL A 59 32.84 16.28 -48.04
C VAL A 59 32.08 15.01 -48.44
N GLY A 60 31.21 14.48 -47.57
CA GLY A 60 30.43 13.27 -47.82
C GLY A 60 31.28 11.99 -47.92
N ALA A 61 32.49 11.99 -47.35
CA ALA A 61 33.36 10.81 -47.32
C ALA A 61 32.91 9.86 -46.21
N ASP A 62 33.04 8.56 -46.46
CA ASP A 62 32.84 7.55 -45.44
C ASP A 62 33.91 7.69 -44.35
N VAL A 63 33.48 7.64 -43.08
CA VAL A 63 34.36 7.85 -41.92
C VAL A 63 34.48 6.54 -41.19
N ASP A 64 35.68 5.98 -41.18
CA ASP A 64 36.01 4.86 -40.31
C ASP A 64 36.01 5.33 -38.84
N LEU A 65 34.92 5.04 -38.14
CA LEU A 65 34.73 5.26 -36.70
C LEU A 65 35.15 4.04 -35.86
N GLY A 66 35.69 2.98 -36.48
CA GLY A 66 36.07 1.75 -35.79
C GLY A 66 34.89 0.85 -35.42
N HIS A 67 33.70 1.10 -35.98
CA HIS A 67 32.51 0.27 -35.82
C HIS A 67 31.54 0.43 -37.00
N ASP A 68 30.69 -0.58 -37.23
CA ASP A 68 29.69 -0.57 -38.30
C ASP A 68 28.33 0.01 -37.88
N LEU A 69 28.25 0.69 -36.72
CA LEU A 69 26.99 1.29 -36.29
C LEU A 69 26.61 2.51 -37.16
N PRO A 70 25.34 2.62 -37.56
CA PRO A 70 24.83 3.85 -38.16
C PRO A 70 24.80 4.96 -37.10
N VAL A 71 25.51 6.06 -37.36
CA VAL A 71 25.52 7.25 -36.50
C VAL A 71 25.34 8.50 -37.35
N GLU A 72 24.47 9.40 -36.91
CA GLU A 72 24.21 10.63 -37.63
C GLU A 72 25.32 11.67 -37.37
N ALA A 73 25.55 12.57 -38.33
CA ALA A 73 26.62 13.58 -38.21
C ALA A 73 26.45 14.49 -36.98
N ASP A 74 25.21 14.77 -36.57
CA ASP A 74 24.93 15.55 -35.36
C ASP A 74 25.22 14.78 -34.06
N GLU A 75 25.00 13.46 -34.05
CA GLU A 75 25.35 12.61 -32.91
C GLU A 75 26.87 12.54 -32.71
N VAL A 76 27.62 12.45 -33.80
CA VAL A 76 29.09 12.49 -33.78
C VAL A 76 29.60 13.81 -33.21
N ARG A 77 29.02 14.95 -33.62
CA ARG A 77 29.37 16.27 -33.07
C ARG A 77 29.07 16.36 -31.58
N ALA A 78 27.87 15.95 -31.17
CA ALA A 78 27.45 15.95 -29.77
C ALA A 78 28.35 15.05 -28.90
N ALA A 79 28.82 13.92 -29.42
CA ALA A 79 29.75 13.05 -28.73
C ALA A 79 31.12 13.74 -28.50
N PHE A 80 31.66 14.44 -29.50
CA PHE A 80 32.89 15.22 -29.31
C PHE A 80 32.73 16.37 -28.30
N ASP A 81 31.62 17.11 -28.37
CA ASP A 81 31.33 18.19 -27.41
C ASP A 81 31.23 17.63 -25.99
N ARG A 82 30.53 16.50 -25.81
CA ARG A 82 30.42 15.80 -24.54
C ARG A 82 31.78 15.38 -23.95
N LEU A 83 32.74 14.95 -24.77
CA LEU A 83 34.09 14.60 -24.32
C LEU A 83 34.98 15.81 -23.97
N LEU A 84 34.69 16.99 -24.54
CA LEU A 84 35.50 18.20 -24.37
C LEU A 84 34.96 19.14 -23.28
N ASP A 85 33.65 19.22 -23.13
CA ASP A 85 32.99 20.30 -22.36
C ASP A 85 32.86 19.99 -20.87
N ASP A 86 32.59 18.72 -20.50
CA ASP A 86 32.39 18.33 -19.10
C ASP A 86 33.23 17.08 -18.73
N PRO A 87 34.28 17.23 -17.89
CA PRO A 87 35.13 16.12 -17.49
C PRO A 87 34.39 15.06 -16.64
N ARG A 88 33.29 15.41 -15.96
CA ARG A 88 32.48 14.46 -15.19
C ARG A 88 31.70 13.54 -16.12
N ARG A 89 31.10 14.11 -17.17
CA ARG A 89 30.42 13.33 -18.22
C ARG A 89 31.40 12.43 -18.94
N ARG A 90 32.57 12.96 -19.31
CA ARG A 90 33.67 12.17 -19.88
C ARG A 90 34.05 10.99 -18.97
N LEU A 91 34.28 11.23 -17.68
CA LEU A 91 34.65 10.17 -16.73
C LEU A 91 33.57 9.07 -16.66
N VAL A 92 32.30 9.45 -16.65
CA VAL A 92 31.17 8.52 -16.70
C VAL A 92 31.17 7.71 -18.01
N ASP A 93 31.40 8.34 -19.15
CA ASP A 93 31.52 7.63 -20.43
C ASP A 93 32.74 6.67 -20.44
N GLU A 94 33.84 7.01 -19.76
CA GLU A 94 35.01 6.12 -19.60
C GLU A 94 34.63 4.86 -18.80
N LEU A 95 33.80 4.96 -17.75
CA LEU A 95 33.34 3.81 -16.95
C LEU A 95 32.49 2.82 -17.75
N PHE A 96 31.82 3.27 -18.80
CA PHE A 96 30.97 2.41 -19.63
C PHE A 96 31.61 2.06 -20.97
N TRP A 97 32.94 2.23 -21.10
CA TRP A 97 33.65 1.90 -22.32
C TRP A 97 34.95 1.14 -22.07
N LEU A 98 35.68 0.82 -23.13
CA LEU A 98 36.82 -0.10 -23.09
C LEU A 98 38.09 0.59 -22.57
N TRP A 99 38.79 -0.09 -21.66
CA TRP A 99 40.02 0.37 -21.01
C TRP A 99 41.27 -0.33 -21.54
N ASP A 100 41.17 -1.55 -22.10
CA ASP A 100 42.32 -2.28 -22.66
C ASP A 100 42.69 -1.72 -24.04
N THR A 101 43.33 -0.55 -24.03
CA THR A 101 43.73 0.21 -25.21
C THR A 101 45.26 0.33 -25.28
N PRO A 102 45.86 0.41 -26.49
CA PRO A 102 47.32 0.48 -26.63
C PRO A 102 47.96 1.70 -25.97
N ASP A 103 47.20 2.78 -25.82
CA ASP A 103 47.62 4.04 -25.22
C ASP A 103 47.28 4.14 -23.71
N ALA A 104 46.83 3.06 -23.09
CA ALA A 104 46.58 3.02 -21.64
C ALA A 104 47.87 3.27 -20.84
N THR A 105 47.91 4.35 -20.06
CA THR A 105 49.10 4.78 -19.29
C THR A 105 49.04 4.49 -17.79
N CYS A 106 48.00 3.80 -17.31
CA CYS A 106 47.82 3.59 -15.87
C CYS A 106 48.73 2.49 -15.31
N PRO A 107 49.10 2.54 -14.02
CA PRO A 107 49.88 1.51 -13.35
C PRO A 107 49.09 0.23 -13.00
N CYS A 108 47.85 0.10 -13.48
CA CYS A 108 46.96 -1.01 -13.14
C CYS A 108 47.45 -2.35 -13.69
N VAL A 109 47.10 -3.44 -13.01
CA VAL A 109 47.30 -4.80 -13.53
C VAL A 109 46.46 -5.00 -14.79
N ARG A 110 47.04 -5.55 -15.86
CA ARG A 110 46.34 -5.76 -17.15
C ARG A 110 45.06 -6.57 -17.04
N SER A 111 44.97 -7.49 -16.07
CA SER A 111 43.76 -8.28 -15.82
C SER A 111 42.56 -7.41 -15.43
N LEU A 112 42.77 -6.26 -14.76
CA LEU A 112 41.68 -5.37 -14.38
C LEU A 112 40.95 -4.82 -15.60
N HIS A 113 41.68 -4.36 -16.61
CA HIS A 113 41.09 -3.80 -17.83
C HIS A 113 40.37 -4.89 -18.63
N LYS A 114 40.97 -6.07 -18.74
CA LYS A 114 40.35 -7.21 -19.42
C LYS A 114 39.04 -7.63 -18.75
N ASP A 115 39.03 -7.70 -17.42
CA ASP A 115 37.83 -8.06 -16.66
C ASP A 115 36.75 -6.97 -16.84
N HIS A 116 37.13 -5.68 -16.78
CA HIS A 116 36.22 -4.55 -17.02
C HIS A 116 35.62 -4.58 -18.42
N ASP A 117 36.45 -4.73 -19.43
CA ASP A 117 36.03 -4.76 -20.83
C ASP A 117 35.15 -5.96 -21.13
N ALA A 118 35.38 -7.10 -20.47
CA ALA A 118 34.48 -8.24 -20.53
C ALA A 118 33.08 -7.89 -19.98
N ALA A 119 33.02 -7.22 -18.81
CA ALA A 119 31.76 -6.78 -18.20
C ALA A 119 31.00 -5.78 -19.08
N VAL A 120 31.71 -4.81 -19.67
CA VAL A 120 31.16 -3.84 -20.63
C VAL A 120 30.60 -4.55 -21.87
N ARG A 121 31.36 -5.47 -22.46
CA ARG A 121 30.94 -6.20 -23.68
C ARG A 121 29.75 -7.11 -23.42
N ALA A 122 29.74 -7.87 -22.32
CA ALA A 122 28.63 -8.75 -21.97
C ALA A 122 27.34 -7.94 -21.74
N HIS A 123 27.43 -6.83 -21.01
CA HIS A 123 26.29 -5.97 -20.75
C HIS A 123 25.80 -5.24 -22.02
N SER A 124 26.72 -4.73 -22.84
CA SER A 124 26.39 -4.12 -24.14
C SER A 124 25.69 -5.11 -25.07
N ALA A 125 26.20 -6.35 -25.17
CA ALA A 125 25.59 -7.38 -26.01
C ALA A 125 24.19 -7.77 -25.50
N ALA A 126 24.01 -7.87 -24.18
CA ALA A 126 22.71 -8.14 -23.59
C ALA A 126 21.70 -7.03 -23.93
N LEU A 127 22.08 -5.76 -23.78
CA LEU A 127 21.22 -4.62 -24.11
C LEU A 127 20.93 -4.52 -25.62
N ASP A 128 21.93 -4.73 -26.47
CA ASP A 128 21.76 -4.68 -27.93
C ASP A 128 20.75 -5.74 -28.41
N LEU A 129 20.81 -6.95 -27.87
CA LEU A 129 19.83 -8.01 -28.14
C LEU A 129 18.45 -7.69 -27.56
N GLU A 130 18.38 -7.13 -26.35
CA GLU A 130 17.11 -6.79 -25.69
C GLU A 130 16.34 -5.69 -26.44
N VAL A 131 17.06 -4.71 -27.02
CA VAL A 131 16.50 -3.65 -27.86
C VAL A 131 16.13 -4.16 -29.26
N GLY A 132 16.87 -5.14 -29.80
CA GLY A 132 16.66 -5.72 -31.13
C GLY A 132 15.37 -6.55 -31.32
N GLY A 133 14.67 -6.89 -30.24
CA GLY A 133 13.36 -7.57 -30.29
C GLY A 133 13.40 -9.10 -30.13
N PRO A 134 12.25 -9.79 -30.19
CA PRO A 134 12.06 -11.13 -29.63
C PRO A 134 12.67 -12.31 -30.41
N SER A 135 13.40 -12.09 -31.51
CA SER A 135 13.50 -13.09 -32.59
C SER A 135 14.59 -14.16 -32.45
N SER A 136 15.56 -14.05 -31.54
CA SER A 136 16.64 -15.06 -31.45
C SER A 136 17.36 -15.06 -30.11
N GLY A 137 17.61 -16.26 -29.56
CA GLY A 137 18.60 -16.46 -28.50
C GLY A 137 18.16 -16.17 -27.07
N ARG A 138 16.93 -16.51 -26.63
CA ARG A 138 16.51 -16.30 -25.23
C ARG A 138 17.50 -16.87 -24.19
N LEU A 139 18.00 -18.08 -24.43
CA LEU A 139 19.01 -18.72 -23.57
C LEU A 139 20.35 -17.96 -23.60
N GLU A 140 20.72 -17.44 -24.77
CA GLU A 140 21.93 -16.62 -24.95
C GLU A 140 21.79 -15.27 -24.22
N LEU A 141 20.61 -14.65 -24.30
CA LEU A 141 20.28 -13.40 -23.60
C LEU A 141 20.31 -13.58 -22.07
N GLU A 142 19.71 -14.64 -21.55
CA GLU A 142 19.77 -14.97 -20.12
C GLU A 142 21.22 -15.23 -19.66
N LYS A 143 22.02 -15.92 -20.50
CA LYS A 143 23.45 -16.12 -20.25
C LYS A 143 24.20 -14.79 -20.20
N LEU A 144 24.00 -13.90 -21.19
CA LEU A 144 24.67 -12.60 -21.26
C LEU A 144 24.32 -11.70 -20.07
N TRP A 145 23.05 -11.63 -19.68
CA TRP A 145 22.63 -10.89 -18.48
C TRP A 145 23.26 -11.45 -17.20
N THR A 146 23.31 -12.78 -17.07
CA THR A 146 23.92 -13.44 -15.90
C THR A 146 25.44 -13.21 -15.85
N GLU A 147 26.11 -13.33 -16.99
CA GLU A 147 27.54 -13.11 -17.12
C GLU A 147 27.91 -11.65 -16.82
N ALA A 148 27.18 -10.69 -17.40
CA ALA A 148 27.36 -9.27 -17.13
C ALA A 148 27.17 -8.95 -15.64
N ALA A 149 26.10 -9.45 -15.01
CA ALA A 149 25.84 -9.25 -13.59
C ALA A 149 26.98 -9.81 -12.71
N ALA A 150 27.48 -11.02 -13.04
CA ALA A 150 28.57 -11.65 -12.30
C ALA A 150 29.88 -10.89 -12.44
N GLN A 151 30.22 -10.44 -13.65
CA GLN A 151 31.45 -9.70 -13.94
C GLN A 151 31.42 -8.31 -13.27
N TRP A 152 30.34 -7.54 -13.41
CA TRP A 152 30.19 -6.26 -12.72
C TRP A 152 30.24 -6.41 -11.19
N LYS A 153 29.55 -7.41 -10.62
CA LYS A 153 29.61 -7.70 -9.19
C LYS A 153 31.02 -7.98 -8.70
N ALA A 154 31.79 -8.76 -9.48
CA ALA A 154 33.16 -9.10 -9.12
C ALA A 154 34.07 -7.88 -9.14
N ILE A 155 33.94 -7.01 -10.14
CA ILE A 155 34.84 -5.88 -10.36
C ILE A 155 34.54 -4.72 -9.41
N LEU A 156 33.27 -4.38 -9.18
CA LEU A 156 32.86 -3.29 -8.29
C LEU A 156 33.35 -3.47 -6.84
N ARG A 157 33.62 -4.72 -6.44
CA ARG A 157 34.16 -5.08 -5.11
C ARG A 157 35.67 -4.93 -4.99
N ARG A 158 36.40 -4.76 -6.11
CA ARG A 158 37.87 -4.69 -6.11
C ARG A 158 38.32 -3.26 -5.81
N ALA A 159 39.20 -3.08 -4.82
CA ALA A 159 39.82 -1.79 -4.55
C ALA A 159 40.56 -1.23 -5.78
N ALA A 160 41.24 -2.11 -6.55
CA ALA A 160 41.97 -1.76 -7.75
C ALA A 160 41.10 -1.09 -8.84
N PHE A 161 39.80 -1.42 -8.93
CA PHE A 161 38.88 -0.74 -9.83
C PHE A 161 38.73 0.74 -9.45
N TRP A 162 38.51 1.03 -8.17
CA TRP A 162 38.37 2.40 -7.69
C TRP A 162 39.70 3.18 -7.67
N GLU A 163 40.83 2.49 -7.50
CA GLU A 163 42.15 3.09 -7.71
C GLU A 163 42.39 3.51 -9.16
N HIS A 164 41.92 2.70 -10.12
CA HIS A 164 41.93 3.09 -11.53
C HIS A 164 41.10 4.36 -11.76
N VAL A 165 39.87 4.43 -11.22
CA VAL A 165 39.01 5.62 -11.36
C VAL A 165 39.67 6.87 -10.77
N ARG A 166 40.30 6.75 -9.58
CA ARG A 166 41.09 7.85 -8.99
C ARG A 166 42.28 8.26 -9.85
N HIS A 167 42.99 7.29 -10.43
CA HIS A 167 44.09 7.57 -11.35
C HIS A 167 43.59 8.35 -12.58
N ARG A 168 42.44 7.96 -13.15
CA ARG A 168 41.82 8.68 -14.26
C ARG A 168 41.41 10.09 -13.87
N LEU A 169 40.82 10.26 -12.68
CA LEU A 169 40.49 11.57 -12.14
C LEU A 169 41.72 12.48 -12.06
N ALA A 170 42.82 11.99 -11.50
CA ALA A 170 44.08 12.73 -11.42
C ALA A 170 44.68 13.03 -12.80
N ALA A 171 44.56 12.12 -13.76
CA ALA A 171 45.07 12.31 -15.12
C ALA A 171 44.25 13.32 -15.94
N LEU A 172 42.96 13.49 -15.63
CA LEU A 172 42.13 14.54 -16.24
C LEU A 172 42.46 15.94 -15.69
N ASP A 173 43.01 16.01 -14.47
CA ASP A 173 43.49 17.22 -13.79
C ASP A 173 42.53 18.42 -13.93
N ASP A 174 41.24 18.19 -13.60
CA ASP A 174 40.19 19.20 -13.70
C ASP A 174 39.58 19.49 -12.33
N ARG A 175 39.53 20.78 -11.96
CA ARG A 175 38.99 21.27 -10.68
C ARG A 175 37.54 20.88 -10.40
N GLN A 176 36.79 20.44 -11.42
CA GLN A 176 35.41 19.98 -11.28
C GLN A 176 35.29 18.53 -10.79
N LEU A 177 36.42 17.83 -10.65
CA LEU A 177 36.50 16.46 -10.18
C LEU A 177 37.39 16.37 -8.93
N ASP A 178 36.87 15.78 -7.87
CA ASP A 178 37.58 15.50 -6.63
C ASP A 178 37.17 14.11 -6.08
N GLU A 179 37.69 13.71 -4.92
CA GLU A 179 37.39 12.39 -4.34
C GLU A 179 35.88 12.19 -4.07
N SER A 180 35.10 13.27 -3.87
CA SER A 180 33.65 13.16 -3.68
C SER A 180 32.95 12.60 -4.92
N ALA A 181 33.50 12.83 -6.12
CA ALA A 181 33.01 12.23 -7.36
C ALA A 181 33.19 10.70 -7.35
N VAL A 182 34.31 10.19 -6.82
CA VAL A 182 34.57 8.74 -6.71
C VAL A 182 33.62 8.10 -5.71
N ASP A 183 33.35 8.76 -4.58
CA ASP A 183 32.40 8.25 -3.57
C ASP A 183 30.97 8.21 -4.09
N VAL A 184 30.55 9.22 -4.87
CA VAL A 184 29.25 9.21 -5.56
C VAL A 184 29.20 8.09 -6.59
N LEU A 185 30.21 7.94 -7.46
CA LEU A 185 30.27 6.86 -8.43
C LEU A 185 30.21 5.48 -7.76
N ARG A 186 30.93 5.30 -6.64
CA ARG A 186 30.90 4.03 -5.88
C ARG A 186 29.50 3.68 -5.37
N ARG A 187 28.76 4.67 -4.89
CA ARG A 187 27.40 4.49 -4.38
C ARG A 187 26.37 4.27 -5.48
N GLU A 188 26.46 5.03 -6.56
CA GLU A 188 25.40 5.13 -7.58
C GLU A 188 25.61 4.19 -8.79
N LEU A 189 26.84 3.77 -9.08
CA LEU A 189 27.14 2.94 -10.26
C LEU A 189 26.37 1.60 -10.31
N PRO A 190 26.20 0.85 -9.20
CA PRO A 190 25.37 -0.35 -9.20
C PRO A 190 23.94 -0.09 -9.69
N SER A 191 23.32 1.00 -9.23
CA SER A 191 21.97 1.43 -9.61
C SER A 191 21.91 1.92 -11.06
N ALA A 192 22.95 2.63 -11.51
CA ALA A 192 23.07 3.07 -12.91
C ALA A 192 23.20 1.89 -13.89
N LEU A 193 23.88 0.81 -13.49
CA LEU A 193 24.05 -0.39 -14.31
C LEU A 193 22.74 -1.17 -14.51
N VAL A 194 21.83 -1.20 -13.53
CA VAL A 194 20.55 -1.92 -13.65
C VAL A 194 19.44 -1.09 -14.32
N ARG A 195 19.55 0.23 -14.29
CA ARG A 195 18.51 1.14 -14.80
C ARG A 195 18.10 0.90 -16.27
N PRO A 196 19.01 0.61 -17.21
CA PRO A 196 18.62 0.24 -18.59
C PRO A 196 17.62 -0.92 -18.64
N LEU A 197 17.82 -1.94 -17.80
CA LEU A 197 16.95 -3.11 -17.72
C LEU A 197 15.60 -2.77 -17.07
N ILE A 198 15.58 -1.89 -16.05
CA ILE A 198 14.34 -1.38 -15.44
C ILE A 198 13.53 -0.60 -16.47
N GLU A 199 14.16 0.27 -17.27
CA GLU A 199 13.50 1.01 -18.35
C GLU A 199 12.88 0.05 -19.37
N LEU A 200 13.60 -1.01 -19.76
CA LEU A 200 13.11 -2.03 -20.68
C LEU A 200 11.98 -2.88 -20.08
N ALA A 201 11.95 -3.06 -18.75
CA ALA A 201 10.83 -3.72 -18.05
C ALA A 201 9.55 -2.85 -18.07
N GLY A 202 9.68 -1.53 -18.20
CA GLY A 202 8.55 -0.61 -18.36
C GLY A 202 7.84 -0.75 -19.71
N ARG A 203 8.50 -1.34 -20.73
CA ARG A 203 7.89 -1.56 -22.04
C ARG A 203 6.86 -2.69 -21.96
N PRO A 204 5.57 -2.45 -22.25
CA PRO A 204 4.53 -3.49 -22.17
C PRO A 204 4.84 -4.65 -23.12
N GLY A 205 4.69 -5.88 -22.64
CA GLY A 205 4.91 -7.08 -23.45
C GLY A 205 5.05 -8.34 -22.60
N ASP A 206 5.18 -9.48 -23.27
CA ASP A 206 5.40 -10.81 -22.69
C ASP A 206 6.71 -10.91 -21.88
N GLN A 207 7.72 -10.10 -22.22
CA GLN A 207 9.02 -10.08 -21.54
C GLN A 207 9.08 -9.19 -20.29
N GLN A 208 8.02 -8.43 -19.97
CA GLN A 208 8.01 -7.46 -18.86
C GLN A 208 8.41 -8.11 -17.52
N GLY A 209 7.75 -9.22 -17.15
CA GLY A 209 8.05 -9.89 -15.87
C GLY A 209 9.47 -10.47 -15.82
N ARG A 210 9.92 -11.09 -16.93
CA ARG A 210 11.29 -11.60 -17.03
C ARG A 210 12.34 -10.51 -16.79
N ARG A 211 12.14 -9.32 -17.38
CA ARG A 211 13.07 -8.19 -17.23
C ARG A 211 13.07 -7.66 -15.80
N ALA A 212 11.91 -7.53 -15.17
CA ALA A 212 11.81 -7.15 -13.76
C ALA A 212 12.54 -8.16 -12.84
N ASP A 213 12.38 -9.46 -13.09
CA ASP A 213 13.07 -10.51 -12.33
C ASP A 213 14.57 -10.57 -12.58
N LEU A 214 15.03 -10.23 -13.78
CA LEU A 214 16.46 -10.05 -14.06
C LEU A 214 17.01 -8.82 -13.33
N ALA A 215 16.27 -7.70 -13.30
CA ALA A 215 16.68 -6.49 -12.60
C ALA A 215 16.86 -6.74 -11.09
N ARG A 216 15.94 -7.47 -10.46
CA ARG A 216 16.05 -7.83 -9.03
C ARG A 216 17.25 -8.72 -8.70
N ARG A 217 17.74 -9.50 -9.68
CA ARG A 217 18.93 -10.36 -9.51
C ARG A 217 20.25 -9.63 -9.80
N TRP A 218 20.18 -8.40 -10.30
CA TRP A 218 21.36 -7.58 -10.59
C TRP A 218 22.10 -7.21 -9.30
N PRO A 219 23.43 -7.02 -9.31
CA PRO A 219 24.20 -6.58 -8.14
C PRO A 219 23.97 -5.10 -7.77
N ALA A 220 22.71 -4.70 -7.57
CA ALA A 220 22.28 -3.42 -7.03
C ALA A 220 21.54 -3.62 -5.69
N PRO A 221 21.40 -2.59 -4.84
CA PRO A 221 20.58 -2.69 -3.64
C PRO A 221 19.13 -3.07 -3.98
N GLU A 222 18.61 -4.13 -3.37
CA GLU A 222 17.29 -4.71 -3.67
C GLU A 222 16.16 -3.69 -3.51
N LEU A 223 16.20 -2.92 -2.42
CA LEU A 223 15.23 -1.84 -2.15
C LEU A 223 15.22 -0.78 -3.27
N VAL A 224 16.40 -0.37 -3.77
CA VAL A 224 16.49 0.62 -4.84
C VAL A 224 15.89 0.09 -6.15
N VAL A 225 16.08 -1.19 -6.45
CA VAL A 225 15.47 -1.80 -7.65
C VAL A 225 13.95 -1.86 -7.52
N ASP A 226 13.45 -2.32 -6.38
CA ASP A 226 12.01 -2.43 -6.15
C ASP A 226 11.31 -1.05 -6.12
N ASP A 227 11.91 -0.04 -5.48
CA ASP A 227 11.40 1.34 -5.46
C ASP A 227 11.27 1.91 -6.89
N ARG A 228 12.27 1.67 -7.75
CA ARG A 228 12.25 2.14 -9.14
C ARG A 228 11.24 1.38 -10.00
N LEU A 229 11.05 0.08 -9.76
CA LEU A 229 9.98 -0.69 -10.42
C LEU A 229 8.59 -0.22 -9.96
N GLU A 230 8.43 0.16 -8.68
CA GLU A 230 7.20 0.76 -8.17
C GLU A 230 6.94 2.16 -8.76
N GLU A 231 7.96 3.01 -8.85
CA GLU A 231 7.88 4.32 -9.50
C GLU A 231 7.43 4.17 -10.97
N LEU A 232 8.02 3.21 -11.68
CA LEU A 232 7.64 2.87 -13.05
C LEU A 232 6.19 2.36 -13.15
N ALA A 233 5.72 1.65 -12.13
CA ALA A 233 4.35 1.14 -12.03
C ALA A 233 3.33 2.20 -11.57
N ALA A 234 3.76 3.37 -11.06
CA ALA A 234 2.86 4.38 -10.49
C ALA A 234 1.70 4.78 -11.42
N PRO A 235 1.91 5.08 -12.72
CA PRO A 235 0.80 5.40 -13.63
C PRO A 235 -0.19 4.24 -13.83
N MET A 236 0.28 2.99 -13.71
CA MET A 236 -0.58 1.81 -13.80
C MET A 236 -1.46 1.67 -12.55
N TYR A 237 -0.91 1.92 -11.36
CA TYR A 237 -1.69 1.95 -10.12
C TYR A 237 -2.81 2.99 -10.19
N GLU A 238 -2.51 4.23 -10.60
CA GLU A 238 -3.52 5.29 -10.70
C GLU A 238 -4.61 4.92 -11.71
N THR A 239 -4.22 4.46 -12.90
CA THR A 239 -5.18 4.03 -13.94
C THR A 239 -6.09 2.91 -13.46
N LEU A 240 -5.54 1.93 -12.74
CA LEU A 240 -6.30 0.81 -12.20
C LEU A 240 -7.22 1.23 -11.06
N ARG A 241 -6.76 2.10 -10.15
CA ARG A 241 -7.57 2.65 -9.06
C ARG A 241 -8.76 3.42 -9.60
N THR A 242 -8.55 4.32 -10.57
CA THR A 242 -9.63 5.06 -11.24
C THR A 242 -10.61 4.12 -11.93
N THR A 243 -10.11 3.09 -12.63
CA THR A 243 -10.97 2.13 -13.31
C THR A 243 -11.77 1.26 -12.33
N LEU A 244 -11.17 0.89 -11.21
CA LEU A 244 -11.81 0.10 -10.15
C LEU A 244 -12.88 0.92 -9.44
N ASN A 245 -12.61 2.18 -9.09
CA ASN A 245 -13.60 3.09 -8.51
C ASN A 245 -14.79 3.30 -9.44
N ALA A 246 -14.55 3.45 -10.75
CA ALA A 246 -15.61 3.54 -11.74
C ALA A 246 -16.43 2.24 -11.85
N ALA A 247 -15.82 1.07 -11.61
CA ALA A 247 -16.55 -0.19 -11.52
C ALA A 247 -17.36 -0.29 -10.22
N GLY A 248 -16.84 0.23 -9.10
CA GLY A 248 -17.56 0.37 -7.84
C GLY A 248 -18.82 1.22 -7.97
N GLY A 249 -18.72 2.38 -8.64
CA GLY A 249 -19.89 3.23 -8.92
C GLY A 249 -21.00 2.51 -9.70
N LEU A 250 -20.64 1.68 -10.69
CA LEU A 250 -21.62 0.85 -11.40
C LEU A 250 -22.34 -0.16 -10.48
N LEU A 251 -21.64 -0.71 -9.47
CA LEU A 251 -22.26 -1.58 -8.49
C LEU A 251 -23.24 -0.80 -7.59
N ASP A 252 -22.84 0.40 -7.15
CA ASP A 252 -23.68 1.27 -6.32
C ASP A 252 -24.97 1.70 -7.05
N ASP A 253 -24.88 1.90 -8.37
CA ASP A 253 -26.00 2.18 -9.26
C ASP A 253 -26.90 0.95 -9.52
N GLY A 254 -26.54 -0.23 -8.97
CA GLY A 254 -27.32 -1.47 -9.12
C GLY A 254 -27.05 -2.22 -10.43
N GLU A 255 -25.89 -2.00 -11.06
CA GLU A 255 -25.47 -2.63 -12.31
C GLU A 255 -24.28 -3.62 -12.12
N PRO A 256 -24.43 -4.68 -11.29
CA PRO A 256 -23.31 -5.57 -10.92
C PRO A 256 -22.67 -6.28 -12.12
N GLU A 257 -23.43 -6.56 -13.18
CA GLU A 257 -22.88 -7.17 -14.40
C GLU A 257 -21.94 -6.24 -15.16
N ARG A 258 -22.26 -4.94 -15.23
CA ARG A 258 -21.40 -3.96 -15.90
C ARG A 258 -20.17 -3.67 -15.05
N ALA A 259 -20.32 -3.62 -13.73
CA ALA A 259 -19.21 -3.54 -12.79
C ALA A 259 -18.23 -4.70 -12.99
N ALA A 260 -18.71 -5.94 -12.92
CA ALA A 260 -17.89 -7.13 -13.16
C ALA A 260 -17.31 -7.14 -14.59
N GLY A 261 -18.11 -6.80 -15.60
CA GLY A 261 -17.64 -6.70 -16.99
C GLY A 261 -16.48 -5.71 -17.16
N ARG A 262 -16.50 -4.58 -16.45
CA ARG A 262 -15.40 -3.62 -16.40
C ARG A 262 -14.17 -4.20 -15.71
N VAL A 263 -14.34 -4.93 -14.61
CA VAL A 263 -13.25 -5.63 -13.91
C VAL A 263 -12.56 -6.62 -14.85
N TYR A 264 -13.30 -7.53 -15.47
CA TYR A 264 -12.75 -8.53 -16.39
C TYR A 264 -12.14 -7.92 -17.66
N GLY A 265 -12.78 -6.90 -18.23
CA GLY A 265 -12.35 -6.30 -19.50
C GLY A 265 -11.19 -5.32 -19.38
N LYS A 266 -10.99 -4.71 -18.20
CA LYS A 266 -9.99 -3.62 -18.04
C LYS A 266 -9.10 -3.79 -16.82
N VAL A 267 -9.66 -4.14 -15.65
CA VAL A 267 -8.88 -4.20 -14.39
C VAL A 267 -7.99 -5.43 -14.35
N LEU A 268 -8.52 -6.64 -14.56
CA LEU A 268 -7.72 -7.88 -14.49
C LEU A 268 -6.54 -7.91 -15.49
N PRO A 269 -6.70 -7.52 -16.77
CA PRO A 269 -5.56 -7.46 -17.69
C PRO A 269 -4.50 -6.45 -17.26
N GLY A 270 -4.90 -5.32 -16.67
CA GLY A 270 -3.96 -4.35 -16.12
C GLY A 270 -3.28 -4.86 -14.85
N LEU A 271 -4.01 -5.54 -13.97
CA LEU A 271 -3.51 -6.16 -12.75
C LEU A 271 -2.49 -7.27 -13.04
N ASN A 272 -2.70 -8.05 -14.11
CA ASN A 272 -1.73 -9.06 -14.54
C ASN A 272 -0.42 -8.43 -15.02
N ARG A 273 -0.49 -7.34 -15.79
CA ARG A 273 0.70 -6.56 -16.21
C ARG A 273 1.40 -5.95 -15.01
N LEU A 274 0.64 -5.37 -14.09
CA LEU A 274 1.15 -4.80 -12.85
C LEU A 274 1.87 -5.86 -12.03
N ASN A 275 1.24 -7.04 -11.83
CA ASN A 275 1.82 -8.13 -11.05
C ASN A 275 3.06 -8.75 -11.70
N ALA A 276 3.20 -8.69 -13.03
CA ALA A 276 4.43 -9.09 -13.70
C ALA A 276 5.59 -8.12 -13.38
N LEU A 277 5.32 -6.82 -13.29
CA LEU A 277 6.32 -5.80 -12.99
C LEU A 277 6.64 -5.71 -11.49
N VAL A 278 5.60 -5.63 -10.66
CA VAL A 278 5.62 -5.48 -9.19
C VAL A 278 4.71 -6.54 -8.54
N PRO A 279 5.22 -7.74 -8.27
CA PRO A 279 4.40 -8.86 -7.80
C PRO A 279 3.85 -8.66 -6.37
N HIS A 280 2.58 -9.02 -6.16
CA HIS A 280 1.87 -8.88 -4.86
C HIS A 280 2.51 -9.61 -3.67
N ALA A 281 3.33 -10.64 -3.94
CA ALA A 281 4.09 -11.35 -2.91
C ALA A 281 5.12 -10.42 -2.23
N ARG A 282 5.64 -9.44 -2.97
CA ARG A 282 6.68 -8.51 -2.53
C ARG A 282 6.13 -7.11 -2.26
N HIS A 283 5.15 -6.67 -3.05
CA HIS A 283 4.67 -5.28 -3.03
C HIS A 283 3.29 -5.17 -2.38
N ARG A 284 3.24 -4.51 -1.22
CA ARG A 284 1.99 -4.29 -0.45
C ARG A 284 0.92 -3.57 -1.27
N ARG A 285 1.30 -2.57 -2.07
CA ARG A 285 0.36 -1.78 -2.88
C ARG A 285 -0.32 -2.63 -3.96
N THR A 286 0.38 -3.56 -4.60
CA THR A 286 -0.23 -4.52 -5.54
C THR A 286 -1.13 -5.52 -4.81
N ARG A 287 -0.73 -6.00 -3.62
CA ARG A 287 -1.58 -6.87 -2.79
C ARG A 287 -2.89 -6.20 -2.41
N ALA A 288 -2.84 -4.97 -1.92
CA ALA A 288 -4.03 -4.18 -1.58
C ALA A 288 -4.95 -3.99 -2.78
N LEU A 289 -4.41 -3.65 -3.96
CA LEU A 289 -5.23 -3.50 -5.16
C LEU A 289 -5.89 -4.82 -5.60
N ARG A 290 -5.20 -5.97 -5.45
CA ARG A 290 -5.82 -7.29 -5.70
C ARG A 290 -6.96 -7.56 -4.73
N GLU A 291 -6.78 -7.18 -3.47
CA GLU A 291 -7.79 -7.31 -2.41
C GLU A 291 -9.05 -6.52 -2.75
N ASP A 292 -8.89 -5.25 -3.12
CA ASP A 292 -10.02 -4.40 -3.49
C ASP A 292 -10.81 -4.94 -4.70
N VAL A 293 -10.10 -5.56 -5.67
CA VAL A 293 -10.73 -6.23 -6.81
C VAL A 293 -11.49 -7.48 -6.37
N ALA A 294 -10.94 -8.27 -5.43
CA ALA A 294 -11.60 -9.44 -4.88
C ALA A 294 -12.89 -9.05 -4.15
N ILE A 295 -12.84 -8.03 -3.28
CA ILE A 295 -13.99 -7.50 -2.55
C ILE A 295 -15.07 -7.01 -3.52
N LEU A 296 -14.69 -6.25 -4.56
CA LEU A 296 -15.67 -5.76 -5.54
C LEU A 296 -16.35 -6.91 -6.28
N LEU A 297 -15.61 -7.93 -6.71
CA LEU A 297 -16.17 -9.10 -7.40
C LEU A 297 -17.09 -9.92 -6.49
N ASN A 298 -16.71 -10.09 -5.22
CA ASN A 298 -17.57 -10.70 -4.19
C ASN A 298 -18.90 -9.95 -4.06
N ASN A 299 -18.84 -8.62 -3.92
CA ASN A 299 -20.03 -7.79 -3.76
C ASN A 299 -20.90 -7.77 -5.03
N CYS A 300 -20.29 -7.78 -6.22
CA CYS A 300 -21.02 -7.96 -7.47
C CYS A 300 -21.77 -9.29 -7.50
N ALA A 301 -21.14 -10.38 -7.05
CA ALA A 301 -21.77 -11.70 -7.03
C ALA A 301 -22.96 -11.75 -6.08
N MET A 302 -22.84 -11.14 -4.90
CA MET A 302 -23.94 -11.06 -3.94
C MET A 302 -25.07 -10.16 -4.41
N ALA A 303 -24.77 -9.00 -5.02
CA ALA A 303 -25.78 -8.15 -5.63
C ALA A 303 -26.51 -8.84 -6.80
N LEU A 304 -25.81 -9.68 -7.57
CA LEU A 304 -26.44 -10.48 -8.63
C LEU A 304 -27.35 -11.57 -8.04
N LEU A 305 -26.92 -12.25 -6.97
CA LEU A 305 -27.75 -13.21 -6.24
C LEU A 305 -29.00 -12.56 -5.65
N ASP A 306 -28.84 -11.37 -5.06
CA ASP A 306 -29.94 -10.59 -4.48
C ASP A 306 -30.91 -10.02 -5.51
N SER A 307 -30.53 -9.91 -6.78
CA SER A 307 -31.42 -9.41 -7.84
C SER A 307 -32.08 -10.54 -8.62
N GLU A 308 -31.35 -11.63 -8.89
CA GLU A 308 -31.83 -12.69 -9.79
C GLU A 308 -32.02 -14.06 -9.11
N GLY A 309 -31.63 -14.21 -7.85
CA GLY A 309 -31.71 -15.48 -7.12
C GLY A 309 -30.89 -16.60 -7.79
N PRO A 310 -31.44 -17.82 -7.93
CA PRO A 310 -30.74 -18.97 -8.52
C PRO A 310 -30.20 -18.75 -9.95
N ALA A 311 -30.71 -17.74 -10.66
CA ALA A 311 -30.21 -17.34 -11.97
C ALA A 311 -28.74 -16.95 -11.99
N ALA A 312 -28.28 -16.38 -10.88
CA ALA A 312 -26.94 -15.86 -10.72
C ALA A 312 -25.90 -16.98 -10.68
N GLY A 313 -26.30 -18.23 -10.39
CA GLY A 313 -25.42 -19.36 -10.03
C GLY A 313 -24.10 -19.43 -10.81
N GLN A 314 -24.16 -19.60 -12.13
CA GLN A 314 -22.94 -19.75 -12.94
C GLN A 314 -22.07 -18.48 -12.98
N ARG A 315 -22.70 -17.31 -13.07
CA ARG A 315 -22.01 -16.01 -13.20
C ARG A 315 -21.41 -15.57 -11.87
N GLY A 316 -22.21 -15.59 -10.81
CA GLY A 316 -21.77 -15.32 -9.44
C GLY A 316 -20.65 -16.26 -9.01
N ARG A 317 -20.74 -17.55 -9.36
CA ARG A 317 -19.68 -18.52 -9.03
C ARG A 317 -18.37 -18.14 -9.70
N ARG A 318 -18.38 -17.86 -11.01
CA ARG A 318 -17.18 -17.41 -11.75
C ARG A 318 -16.53 -16.18 -11.10
N TRP A 319 -17.33 -15.21 -10.66
CA TRP A 319 -16.83 -14.00 -10.01
C TRP A 319 -16.22 -14.27 -8.64
N LEU A 320 -16.86 -15.11 -7.83
CA LEU A 320 -16.33 -15.55 -6.52
C LEU A 320 -15.05 -16.39 -6.67
N ASP A 321 -14.98 -17.26 -7.68
CA ASP A 321 -13.79 -18.05 -7.97
C ASP A 321 -12.60 -17.13 -8.29
N THR A 322 -12.81 -16.11 -9.12
CA THR A 322 -11.78 -15.12 -9.45
C THR A 322 -11.44 -14.24 -8.24
N ALA A 323 -12.42 -13.84 -7.44
CA ALA A 323 -12.17 -13.10 -6.20
C ALA A 323 -11.26 -13.91 -5.26
N ARG A 324 -11.55 -15.21 -5.11
CA ARG A 324 -10.79 -16.12 -4.25
C ARG A 324 -9.33 -16.27 -4.68
N ASP A 325 -9.08 -16.31 -5.99
CA ASP A 325 -7.72 -16.40 -6.56
C ASP A 325 -6.91 -15.10 -6.38
N LEU A 326 -7.58 -13.98 -6.16
CA LEU A 326 -6.94 -12.67 -6.04
C LEU A 326 -6.48 -12.35 -4.61
N THR A 327 -7.30 -12.71 -3.61
CA THR A 327 -7.04 -12.42 -2.20
C THR A 327 -6.14 -13.46 -1.53
N THR A 328 -5.29 -12.98 -0.63
CA THR A 328 -4.56 -13.81 0.34
C THR A 328 -4.93 -13.48 1.79
N ASP A 329 -5.82 -12.50 2.00
CA ASP A 329 -6.26 -12.07 3.31
C ASP A 329 -7.21 -13.12 3.91
N PRO A 330 -6.90 -13.70 5.10
CA PRO A 330 -7.70 -14.77 5.67
C PRO A 330 -9.18 -14.41 5.87
N GLY A 331 -9.47 -13.18 6.30
CA GLY A 331 -10.84 -12.72 6.54
C GLY A 331 -11.66 -12.60 5.26
N THR A 332 -11.07 -12.01 4.23
CA THR A 332 -11.72 -11.87 2.91
C THR A 332 -11.88 -13.22 2.22
N VAL A 333 -10.90 -14.11 2.36
CA VAL A 333 -11.00 -15.51 1.93
C VAL A 333 -12.20 -16.21 2.56
N GLU A 334 -12.35 -16.09 3.88
CA GLU A 334 -13.46 -16.71 4.60
C GLU A 334 -14.81 -16.17 4.11
N THR A 335 -14.93 -14.86 3.96
CA THR A 335 -16.15 -14.21 3.48
C THR A 335 -16.52 -14.66 2.07
N ILE A 336 -15.53 -14.74 1.16
CA ILE A 336 -15.77 -15.22 -0.21
C ILE A 336 -16.24 -16.68 -0.20
N GLU A 337 -15.62 -17.55 0.61
CA GLU A 337 -16.04 -18.95 0.71
C GLU A 337 -17.44 -19.10 1.34
N GLN A 338 -17.78 -18.29 2.35
CA GLN A 338 -19.13 -18.26 2.91
C GLN A 338 -20.17 -17.85 1.87
N ASN A 339 -19.94 -16.76 1.14
CA ASN A 339 -20.82 -16.30 0.06
C ASN A 339 -20.95 -17.33 -1.08
N ARG A 340 -19.86 -18.03 -1.37
CA ARG A 340 -19.82 -19.11 -2.35
C ARG A 340 -20.63 -20.33 -1.92
N ASN A 341 -20.64 -20.65 -0.63
CA ASN A 341 -21.51 -21.68 -0.06
C ASN A 341 -22.98 -21.27 -0.13
N VAL A 342 -23.30 -20.02 0.22
CA VAL A 342 -24.67 -19.47 0.08
C VAL A 342 -25.17 -19.58 -1.36
N LEU A 343 -24.38 -19.13 -2.33
CA LEU A 343 -24.73 -19.22 -3.75
C LEU A 343 -24.97 -20.67 -4.20
N SER A 344 -24.13 -21.60 -3.72
CA SER A 344 -24.26 -23.02 -4.05
C SER A 344 -25.54 -23.61 -3.45
N GLN A 345 -25.85 -23.33 -2.19
CA GLN A 345 -27.07 -23.77 -1.52
C GLN A 345 -28.33 -23.26 -2.22
N VAL A 346 -28.38 -21.98 -2.60
CA VAL A 346 -29.52 -21.40 -3.32
C VAL A 346 -29.71 -22.08 -4.68
N THR A 347 -28.61 -22.33 -5.40
CA THR A 347 -28.64 -22.99 -6.72
C THR A 347 -29.09 -24.45 -6.62
N GLU A 348 -28.56 -25.20 -5.66
CA GLU A 348 -28.91 -26.60 -5.39
C GLU A 348 -30.37 -26.74 -4.96
N THR A 349 -30.85 -25.87 -4.06
CA THR A 349 -32.24 -25.87 -3.60
C THR A 349 -33.21 -25.69 -4.77
N PHE A 350 -32.92 -24.73 -5.66
CA PHE A 350 -33.75 -24.51 -6.84
C PHE A 350 -33.72 -25.70 -7.81
N GLN A 351 -32.57 -26.37 -7.95
CA GLN A 351 -32.44 -27.56 -8.77
C GLN A 351 -33.29 -28.72 -8.21
N THR A 352 -33.30 -28.92 -6.90
CA THR A 352 -34.19 -29.88 -6.23
C THR A 352 -35.66 -29.59 -6.49
N ILE A 353 -36.10 -28.33 -6.32
CA ILE A 353 -37.49 -27.91 -6.60
C ILE A 353 -37.87 -28.23 -8.05
N LYS A 354 -36.97 -27.94 -8.99
CA LYS A 354 -37.15 -28.23 -10.41
C LYS A 354 -37.28 -29.73 -10.68
N ASP A 355 -36.41 -30.54 -10.09
CA ASP A 355 -36.40 -31.98 -10.31
C ASP A 355 -37.64 -32.66 -9.72
N GLU A 356 -38.08 -32.25 -8.53
CA GLU A 356 -39.32 -32.72 -7.89
C GLU A 356 -40.57 -32.35 -8.71
N ALA A 357 -40.70 -31.09 -9.12
CA ALA A 357 -41.82 -30.65 -9.94
C ALA A 357 -41.85 -31.40 -11.29
N THR A 358 -40.70 -31.60 -11.92
CA THR A 358 -40.57 -32.37 -13.16
C THR A 358 -40.95 -33.84 -12.97
N ALA A 359 -40.54 -34.46 -11.85
CA ALA A 359 -40.89 -35.84 -11.53
C ALA A 359 -42.40 -36.03 -11.31
N LEU A 360 -43.06 -35.08 -10.63
CA LEU A 360 -44.51 -35.10 -10.43
C LEU A 360 -45.27 -35.00 -11.75
N VAL A 361 -44.83 -34.15 -12.68
CA VAL A 361 -45.43 -34.07 -14.03
C VAL A 361 -45.21 -35.37 -14.81
N ARG A 362 -43.99 -35.92 -14.80
CA ARG A 362 -43.67 -37.18 -15.50
C ARG A 362 -44.44 -38.39 -14.98
N THR A 363 -44.78 -38.41 -13.70
CA THR A 363 -45.56 -39.49 -13.06
C THR A 363 -47.07 -39.31 -13.21
N GLY A 364 -47.53 -38.36 -14.02
CA GLY A 364 -48.95 -38.13 -14.30
C GLY A 364 -49.69 -37.38 -13.18
N ARG A 365 -48.98 -36.64 -12.32
CA ARG A 365 -49.54 -35.87 -11.21
C ARG A 365 -49.34 -34.35 -11.38
N PRO A 366 -49.76 -33.73 -12.50
CA PRO A 366 -49.53 -32.31 -12.77
C PRO A 366 -50.23 -31.37 -11.77
N GLU A 367 -51.38 -31.78 -11.24
CA GLU A 367 -52.10 -31.00 -10.21
C GLU A 367 -51.32 -30.93 -8.89
N VAL A 368 -50.59 -31.99 -8.55
CA VAL A 368 -49.74 -32.02 -7.34
C VAL A 368 -48.48 -31.20 -7.56
N ALA A 369 -47.88 -31.26 -8.77
CA ALA A 369 -46.77 -30.39 -9.15
C ALA A 369 -47.16 -28.91 -9.07
N ARG A 370 -48.38 -28.57 -9.51
CA ARG A 370 -48.92 -27.21 -9.43
C ARG A 370 -49.07 -26.75 -7.98
N ALA A 371 -49.73 -27.54 -7.14
CA ALA A 371 -49.90 -27.21 -5.72
C ALA A 371 -48.55 -27.09 -4.98
N TYR A 372 -47.57 -27.92 -5.33
CA TYR A 372 -46.20 -27.84 -4.81
C TYR A 372 -45.54 -26.51 -5.18
N LEU A 373 -45.58 -26.11 -6.46
CA LEU A 373 -45.00 -24.82 -6.88
C LEU A 373 -45.76 -23.62 -6.32
N ASP A 374 -47.10 -23.70 -6.20
CA ASP A 374 -47.92 -22.65 -5.55
C ASP A 374 -47.50 -22.46 -4.07
N TYR A 375 -47.26 -23.56 -3.35
CA TYR A 375 -46.74 -23.52 -1.98
C TYR A 375 -45.35 -22.87 -1.91
N ILE A 376 -44.46 -23.23 -2.83
CA ILE A 376 -43.11 -22.62 -2.90
C ILE A 376 -43.19 -21.12 -3.23
N GLU A 377 -44.06 -20.68 -4.15
CA GLU A 377 -44.27 -19.26 -4.46
C GLU A 377 -44.83 -18.50 -3.24
N GLU A 378 -45.79 -19.07 -2.52
CA GLU A 378 -46.35 -18.47 -1.30
C GLU A 378 -45.31 -18.36 -0.19
N GLN A 379 -44.47 -19.39 -0.02
CA GLN A 379 -43.36 -19.35 0.94
C GLN A 379 -42.29 -18.34 0.53
N LEU A 380 -41.99 -18.18 -0.75
CA LEU A 380 -40.97 -17.25 -1.24
C LEU A 380 -41.43 -15.78 -1.23
N GLY A 381 -42.73 -15.48 -1.35
CA GLY A 381 -43.23 -14.10 -1.36
C GLY A 381 -42.55 -13.22 -2.43
N ASP A 382 -42.23 -11.97 -2.09
CA ASP A 382 -41.55 -11.01 -2.99
C ASP A 382 -40.00 -11.20 -3.05
N VAL A 383 -39.50 -12.39 -2.73
CA VAL A 383 -38.05 -12.65 -2.71
C VAL A 383 -37.51 -12.89 -4.13
N PRO A 384 -36.32 -12.37 -4.47
CA PRO A 384 -35.64 -12.62 -5.73
C PRO A 384 -35.55 -14.11 -6.08
N GLY A 385 -36.04 -14.49 -7.27
CA GLY A 385 -36.09 -15.88 -7.74
C GLY A 385 -37.50 -16.42 -8.01
N ILE A 386 -38.57 -15.74 -7.56
CA ILE A 386 -39.97 -16.14 -7.82
C ILE A 386 -40.29 -16.24 -9.32
N GLU A 387 -39.73 -15.34 -10.15
CA GLU A 387 -39.88 -15.37 -11.60
C GLU A 387 -39.42 -16.69 -12.23
N ARG A 388 -38.48 -17.38 -11.57
CA ARG A 388 -37.92 -18.65 -12.03
C ARG A 388 -38.82 -19.82 -11.68
N VAL A 389 -39.54 -19.75 -10.57
CA VAL A 389 -40.63 -20.68 -10.24
C VAL A 389 -41.80 -20.48 -11.21
N ALA A 390 -42.16 -19.22 -11.50
CA ALA A 390 -43.17 -18.89 -12.50
C ALA A 390 -42.79 -19.37 -13.92
N ARG A 391 -41.50 -19.24 -14.31
CA ARG A 391 -40.99 -19.77 -15.59
C ARG A 391 -40.97 -21.29 -15.62
N LEU A 392 -40.56 -21.95 -14.53
CA LEU A 392 -40.63 -23.41 -14.42
C LEU A 392 -42.07 -23.93 -14.61
N ARG A 393 -43.06 -23.22 -14.07
CA ARG A 393 -44.47 -23.52 -14.24
C ARG A 393 -44.92 -23.42 -15.70
N LEU A 394 -44.44 -22.42 -16.42
CA LEU A 394 -44.66 -22.25 -17.87
C LEU A 394 -44.02 -23.41 -18.65
N ASP A 395 -42.75 -23.72 -18.37
CA ASP A 395 -41.99 -24.77 -19.05
C ASP A 395 -42.61 -26.17 -18.84
N LEU A 396 -43.21 -26.41 -17.66
CA LEU A 396 -43.90 -27.65 -17.33
C LEU A 396 -45.37 -27.69 -17.83
N GLY A 397 -45.86 -26.63 -18.49
CA GLY A 397 -47.24 -26.57 -19.00
C GLY A 397 -48.32 -26.49 -17.91
N LEU A 398 -47.98 -25.96 -16.73
CA LEU A 398 -48.83 -25.94 -15.54
C LEU A 398 -49.67 -24.65 -15.38
N THR A 399 -49.82 -23.86 -16.45
CA THR A 399 -50.60 -22.61 -16.45
C THR A 399 -52.10 -22.83 -16.32
N ARG A 400 -52.81 -21.86 -15.73
CA ARG A 400 -54.28 -21.88 -15.64
C ARG A 400 -54.89 -21.76 -17.04
N VAL A 401 -55.65 -22.77 -17.45
CA VAL A 401 -56.71 -22.57 -18.46
C VAL A 401 -57.90 -21.97 -17.71
N SER A 402 -58.01 -20.64 -17.66
CA SER A 402 -59.25 -19.99 -17.24
C SER A 402 -60.19 -19.81 -18.44
N PRO A 403 -61.45 -20.25 -18.38
CA PRO A 403 -62.45 -19.93 -19.40
C PRO A 403 -63.03 -18.51 -19.19
N GLY A 404 -62.74 -17.61 -20.14
CA GLY A 404 -63.60 -16.47 -20.56
C GLY A 404 -63.92 -15.29 -19.59
N PRO A 405 -64.19 -14.07 -20.10
CA PRO A 405 -63.90 -12.81 -19.39
C PRO A 405 -65.13 -12.11 -18.79
N GLY A 406 -64.90 -11.31 -17.74
CA GLY A 406 -65.81 -10.29 -17.25
C GLY A 406 -65.04 -8.98 -16.98
N PRO A 407 -65.58 -7.80 -17.31
CA PRO A 407 -64.82 -6.56 -17.33
C PRO A 407 -64.72 -5.96 -15.92
N ARG A 408 -63.53 -5.54 -15.49
CA ARG A 408 -63.38 -4.61 -14.37
C ARG A 408 -62.33 -3.54 -14.67
N TYR A 409 -62.89 -2.35 -14.84
CA TYR A 409 -62.42 -1.01 -14.51
C TYR A 409 -60.93 -0.81 -14.18
N THR A 410 -60.37 0.11 -14.95
CA THR A 410 -59.13 0.84 -14.71
C THR A 410 -59.14 1.62 -13.39
N SER A 411 -58.04 1.53 -12.64
CA SER A 411 -57.59 2.63 -11.79
C SER A 411 -56.06 2.72 -11.86
N SER A 412 -55.59 3.72 -12.60
CA SER A 412 -54.24 4.25 -12.54
C SER A 412 -54.02 4.91 -11.17
N VAL A 413 -53.06 4.41 -10.39
CA VAL A 413 -52.49 5.11 -9.23
C VAL A 413 -50.99 5.34 -9.51
N PRO A 414 -50.42 6.52 -9.26
CA PRO A 414 -49.03 6.83 -9.57
C PRO A 414 -48.06 6.09 -8.63
N TYR A 415 -46.94 5.67 -9.21
CA TYR A 415 -45.76 5.17 -8.51
C TYR A 415 -45.20 6.23 -7.55
N VAL A 416 -45.11 5.88 -6.26
CA VAL A 416 -44.39 6.62 -5.22
C VAL A 416 -43.24 5.71 -4.75
N PRO A 417 -41.96 6.11 -4.84
CA PRO A 417 -40.86 5.29 -4.38
C PRO A 417 -40.83 5.28 -2.84
N ALA A 418 -40.86 4.08 -2.26
CA ALA A 418 -40.72 3.87 -0.81
C ALA A 418 -39.25 4.03 -0.37
N PRO A 419 -38.99 4.49 0.87
CA PRO A 419 -37.64 4.72 1.37
C PRO A 419 -36.88 3.41 1.60
N ARG A 420 -35.60 3.42 1.22
CA ARG A 420 -34.65 2.32 1.35
C ARG A 420 -34.40 1.99 2.83
N ARG A 421 -34.92 0.84 3.30
CA ARG A 421 -34.61 0.23 4.62
C ARG A 421 -33.77 -1.04 4.42
N GLY A 422 -32.64 -1.10 5.12
CA GLY A 422 -31.88 -2.28 5.61
C GLY A 422 -31.67 -3.48 4.69
N ARG A 423 -30.45 -3.64 4.15
CA ARG A 423 -30.00 -4.73 3.25
C ARG A 423 -29.62 -6.07 3.93
N GLY A 424 -29.87 -6.28 5.21
CA GLY A 424 -29.29 -7.44 5.95
C GLY A 424 -30.11 -8.73 6.09
N LEU A 425 -31.37 -8.79 5.64
CA LEU A 425 -32.33 -9.81 6.14
C LEU A 425 -32.81 -10.87 5.13
N ARG A 426 -32.30 -10.91 3.89
CA ARG A 426 -32.97 -11.64 2.79
C ARG A 426 -32.38 -13.01 2.44
N VAL A 427 -31.13 -13.32 2.80
CA VAL A 427 -30.48 -14.62 2.53
C VAL A 427 -30.95 -15.72 3.50
N ALA A 428 -31.25 -15.37 4.75
CA ALA A 428 -31.76 -16.31 5.77
C ALA A 428 -33.09 -16.98 5.37
N PHE A 429 -33.82 -16.39 4.41
CA PHE A 429 -35.14 -16.84 4.00
C PHE A 429 -35.10 -18.07 3.07
N TRP A 430 -34.07 -18.22 2.21
CA TRP A 430 -33.88 -19.44 1.41
C TRP A 430 -33.54 -20.66 2.28
N VAL A 431 -32.81 -20.45 3.38
CA VAL A 431 -32.55 -21.50 4.37
C VAL A 431 -33.83 -21.88 5.13
N ALA A 432 -34.75 -20.93 5.36
CA ALA A 432 -36.06 -21.21 5.96
C ALA A 432 -36.99 -22.02 5.02
N VAL A 433 -36.91 -21.81 3.70
CA VAL A 433 -37.67 -22.61 2.71
C VAL A 433 -37.23 -24.09 2.72
N LEU A 434 -35.96 -24.37 2.98
CA LEU A 434 -35.46 -25.76 3.19
C LEU A 434 -36.10 -26.43 4.42
N ALA A 435 -36.33 -25.67 5.49
CA ALA A 435 -37.05 -26.17 6.66
C ALA A 435 -38.55 -26.40 6.35
N GLY A 436 -39.19 -25.51 5.60
CA GLY A 436 -40.61 -25.61 5.23
C GLY A 436 -40.93 -26.76 4.26
N ALA A 437 -40.13 -26.93 3.21
CA ALA A 437 -40.36 -27.98 2.20
C ALA A 437 -40.07 -29.39 2.73
N GLY A 438 -39.07 -29.54 3.63
CA GLY A 438 -38.81 -30.81 4.32
C GLY A 438 -39.91 -31.21 5.33
N LEU A 439 -40.64 -30.24 5.88
CA LEU A 439 -41.62 -30.46 6.95
C LEU A 439 -42.95 -31.06 6.48
N LEU A 440 -43.31 -30.95 5.19
CA LEU A 440 -44.56 -31.54 4.67
C LEU A 440 -44.48 -33.05 4.39
N LEU A 441 -43.28 -33.62 4.32
CA LEU A 441 -43.09 -35.08 4.32
C LEU A 441 -42.69 -35.62 5.70
N GLY A 442 -42.40 -34.73 6.66
CA GLY A 442 -42.02 -35.04 8.04
C GLY A 442 -43.14 -34.93 9.08
N GLN A 443 -44.40 -34.74 8.70
CA GLN A 443 -45.53 -34.76 9.63
C GLN A 443 -45.88 -36.19 10.08
N CYS A 444 -44.98 -36.78 10.85
CA CYS A 444 -45.28 -37.77 11.88
C CYS A 444 -44.39 -37.42 13.09
N SER A 445 -45.03 -37.14 14.22
CA SER A 445 -44.48 -36.89 15.57
C SER A 445 -43.79 -35.54 15.88
N GLY A 446 -44.49 -34.71 16.68
CA GLY A 446 -43.95 -34.19 17.94
C GLY A 446 -43.60 -32.70 18.04
N THR A 447 -44.58 -31.89 18.43
CA THR A 447 -44.53 -30.65 19.24
C THR A 447 -43.20 -29.89 19.43
N PHE A 448 -43.18 -28.61 19.02
CA PHE A 448 -42.36 -27.59 19.67
C PHE A 448 -43.13 -26.26 19.81
N SER A 449 -43.00 -25.65 20.98
CA SER A 449 -43.75 -24.51 21.51
C SER A 449 -43.35 -23.18 20.87
N GLY A 450 -44.35 -22.29 20.76
CA GLY A 450 -44.21 -20.96 20.17
C GLY A 450 -43.42 -19.96 21.00
N TRP A 451 -42.97 -18.91 20.30
CA TRP A 451 -42.50 -17.66 20.89
C TRP A 451 -43.14 -16.51 20.11
N SER A 452 -43.96 -15.72 20.78
CA SER A 452 -44.49 -14.45 20.27
C SER A 452 -43.48 -13.33 20.50
N SER A 453 -43.17 -12.54 19.47
CA SER A 453 -42.44 -11.27 19.59
C SER A 453 -43.40 -10.09 19.54
N SER A 454 -43.54 -9.38 20.66
CA SER A 454 -44.18 -8.07 20.75
C SER A 454 -43.19 -6.98 20.31
N ALA A 455 -43.62 -6.13 19.37
CA ALA A 455 -42.90 -4.93 18.96
C ALA A 455 -43.01 -3.83 20.04
N ALA A 456 -41.87 -3.39 20.55
CA ALA A 456 -41.71 -2.17 21.33
C ALA A 456 -40.58 -1.34 20.70
N SER A 457 -40.76 -0.02 20.61
CA SER A 457 -39.73 0.91 20.13
C SER A 457 -38.60 0.99 21.15
N GLU A 458 -37.46 0.36 20.86
CA GLU A 458 -36.29 0.37 21.74
C GLU A 458 -35.28 1.45 21.31
N SER A 459 -34.90 2.29 22.28
CA SER A 459 -33.55 2.87 22.37
C SER A 459 -32.52 1.76 22.15
N GLY A 460 -31.92 1.74 20.96
CA GLY A 460 -31.06 0.66 20.51
C GLY A 460 -29.76 0.60 21.32
N ARG A 461 -29.46 -0.56 21.91
CA ARG A 461 -28.11 -0.86 22.38
C ARG A 461 -27.23 -1.14 21.16
N SER A 462 -26.04 -0.58 21.18
CA SER A 462 -25.15 -0.50 20.02
C SER A 462 -23.74 -0.93 20.38
N THR A 463 -23.03 -1.65 19.52
CA THR A 463 -21.66 -2.10 19.83
C THR A 463 -20.64 -1.10 19.33
N VAL A 464 -19.66 -0.74 20.17
CA VAL A 464 -18.53 0.13 19.78
C VAL A 464 -17.18 -0.57 19.92
N PHE A 465 -17.15 -1.81 20.42
CA PHE A 465 -15.90 -2.54 20.63
C PHE A 465 -16.05 -4.04 20.33
N ALA A 466 -16.41 -4.34 19.07
CA ALA A 466 -16.52 -5.68 18.51
C ALA A 466 -15.16 -6.27 18.09
N ASP A 467 -15.16 -7.52 17.63
CA ASP A 467 -13.96 -8.19 17.13
C ASP A 467 -13.37 -7.45 15.91
N ALA A 468 -14.21 -6.99 14.98
CA ALA A 468 -13.82 -6.16 13.84
C ALA A 468 -14.47 -4.76 13.90
N VAL A 469 -13.78 -3.74 13.36
CA VAL A 469 -14.31 -2.36 13.30
C VAL A 469 -15.63 -2.29 12.53
N ALA A 470 -15.79 -3.11 11.49
CA ALA A 470 -16.99 -3.14 10.64
C ALA A 470 -18.27 -3.57 11.38
N ASP A 471 -18.15 -4.24 12.52
CA ASP A 471 -19.27 -4.70 13.33
C ASP A 471 -19.71 -3.67 14.39
N ASN A 472 -19.01 -2.54 14.46
CA ASN A 472 -19.36 -1.45 15.35
C ASN A 472 -20.36 -0.48 14.71
N VAL A 473 -21.00 0.34 15.55
CA VAL A 473 -21.79 1.47 15.06
C VAL A 473 -20.94 2.47 14.27
N PRO A 474 -21.49 3.14 13.26
CA PRO A 474 -20.74 4.10 12.46
C PRO A 474 -20.28 5.30 13.30
N ALA A 475 -19.23 5.99 12.83
CA ALA A 475 -18.87 7.30 13.36
C ALA A 475 -20.04 8.28 13.17
N GLY A 476 -20.15 9.26 14.07
CA GLY A 476 -21.31 10.15 14.20
C GLY A 476 -22.48 9.55 14.99
N SER A 477 -22.40 8.31 15.46
CA SER A 477 -23.43 7.75 16.34
C SER A 477 -23.44 8.45 17.71
N CYS A 478 -24.63 8.86 18.16
CA CYS A 478 -24.81 9.63 19.39
C CYS A 478 -25.01 8.75 20.63
N VAL A 479 -24.14 8.91 21.63
CA VAL A 479 -24.05 8.13 22.87
C VAL A 479 -24.76 8.85 24.01
N SER A 480 -25.69 8.18 24.68
CA SER A 480 -26.58 8.84 25.64
C SER A 480 -25.88 9.26 26.95
N SER A 481 -24.83 8.55 27.38
CA SER A 481 -24.13 8.84 28.65
C SER A 481 -22.69 8.37 28.69
N GLN A 482 -21.87 9.08 29.48
CA GLN A 482 -20.47 8.70 29.76
C GLN A 482 -20.37 7.31 30.38
N ALA A 483 -21.19 7.02 31.40
CA ALA A 483 -21.20 5.71 32.05
C ALA A 483 -21.56 4.59 31.07
N GLY A 484 -22.42 4.87 30.08
CA GLY A 484 -22.72 3.97 28.99
C GLY A 484 -21.47 3.66 28.16
N TRP A 485 -20.74 4.70 27.74
CA TRP A 485 -19.47 4.55 27.01
C TRP A 485 -18.42 3.76 27.80
N GLU A 486 -18.18 4.15 29.05
CA GLU A 486 -17.17 3.52 29.92
C GLU A 486 -17.48 2.05 30.26
N SER A 487 -18.76 1.64 30.15
CA SER A 487 -19.16 0.24 30.36
C SER A 487 -18.66 -0.71 29.25
N GLY A 488 -18.27 -0.18 28.09
CA GLY A 488 -17.36 -0.76 27.10
C GLY A 488 -17.69 -2.10 26.42
N GLU A 489 -18.59 -2.94 26.96
CA GLU A 489 -18.61 -4.37 26.59
C GLU A 489 -19.98 -5.00 26.33
N THR A 490 -21.09 -4.37 26.73
CA THR A 490 -22.44 -5.00 26.65
C THR A 490 -23.42 -4.29 25.72
N GLY A 491 -22.93 -3.41 24.87
CA GLY A 491 -23.73 -2.51 24.05
C GLY A 491 -23.93 -1.16 24.76
N ILE A 492 -23.48 -0.09 24.12
CA ILE A 492 -23.65 1.28 24.58
C ILE A 492 -25.06 1.78 24.24
N PRO A 493 -25.70 2.57 25.10
CA PRO A 493 -26.97 3.20 24.79
C PRO A 493 -26.76 4.33 23.76
N THR A 494 -27.37 4.19 22.59
CA THR A 494 -27.38 5.22 21.55
C THR A 494 -28.76 5.85 21.41
N VAL A 495 -28.79 7.13 21.07
CA VAL A 495 -30.02 7.91 20.84
C VAL A 495 -29.94 8.64 19.49
N PRO A 496 -31.07 9.05 18.89
CA PRO A 496 -31.07 9.97 17.76
C PRO A 496 -30.29 11.25 18.07
N CYS A 497 -29.55 11.78 17.10
CA CYS A 497 -28.66 12.92 17.34
C CYS A 497 -29.38 14.27 17.50
N ASP A 498 -30.66 14.34 17.16
CA ASP A 498 -31.54 15.47 17.47
C ASP A 498 -32.11 15.42 18.91
N GLU A 499 -31.81 14.35 19.65
CA GLU A 499 -32.08 14.24 21.08
C GLU A 499 -30.83 14.58 21.92
N PRO A 500 -31.00 15.05 23.16
CA PRO A 500 -29.88 15.30 24.07
C PRO A 500 -29.03 14.04 24.31
N HIS A 501 -27.74 14.12 23.98
CA HIS A 501 -26.77 13.05 24.14
C HIS A 501 -25.46 13.57 24.74
N TRP A 502 -24.67 12.68 25.33
CA TRP A 502 -23.42 13.04 26.02
C TRP A 502 -22.25 13.24 25.04
N GLY A 503 -22.15 12.39 24.03
CA GLY A 503 -21.04 12.41 23.09
C GLY A 503 -21.34 11.69 21.79
N GLU A 504 -20.46 11.88 20.81
CA GLU A 504 -20.57 11.27 19.49
C GLU A 504 -19.38 10.34 19.26
N VAL A 505 -19.61 9.17 18.65
CA VAL A 505 -18.54 8.28 18.21
C VAL A 505 -17.72 9.01 17.15
N LEU A 506 -16.47 9.35 17.48
CA LEU A 506 -15.57 10.08 16.59
C LEU A 506 -15.00 9.18 15.49
N GLY A 507 -14.83 7.88 15.79
CA GLY A 507 -14.41 6.85 14.85
C GLY A 507 -13.51 5.79 15.50
N TYR A 508 -12.82 5.02 14.68
CA TYR A 508 -12.02 3.86 15.09
C TYR A 508 -10.60 4.00 14.56
N VAL A 509 -9.61 4.02 15.46
CA VAL A 509 -8.22 4.27 15.09
C VAL A 509 -7.37 3.01 15.25
N PRO A 510 -6.50 2.68 14.27
CA PRO A 510 -5.60 1.55 14.40
C PRO A 510 -4.54 1.84 15.47
N LEU A 511 -4.26 0.85 16.31
CA LEU A 511 -3.24 0.94 17.37
C LEU A 511 -1.92 0.27 17.00
N GLY A 512 -1.87 -0.37 15.83
CA GLY A 512 -0.74 -1.12 15.33
C GLY A 512 -1.18 -2.10 14.24
N GLU A 513 -0.24 -2.86 13.69
CA GLU A 513 -0.58 -3.94 12.76
C GLU A 513 -1.34 -5.06 13.48
N ALA A 514 -2.31 -5.66 12.81
CA ALA A 514 -2.83 -6.99 13.15
C ALA A 514 -2.30 -7.93 12.06
N VAL A 515 -1.38 -8.85 12.31
CA VAL A 515 -0.87 -9.44 13.57
C VAL A 515 0.34 -8.69 14.15
N SER A 516 0.36 -8.41 15.46
CA SER A 516 1.55 -7.89 16.16
C SER A 516 1.65 -8.31 17.63
N PRO A 517 2.87 -8.35 18.22
CA PRO A 517 3.02 -8.49 19.67
C PRO A 517 2.28 -7.36 20.41
N TYR A 518 1.77 -7.65 21.62
CA TYR A 518 1.15 -6.61 22.45
C TYR A 518 2.23 -5.63 22.92
N PRO A 519 2.12 -4.33 22.58
CA PRO A 519 3.22 -3.39 22.83
C PRO A 519 3.23 -2.86 24.27
N GLY A 520 2.35 -3.35 25.14
CA GLY A 520 2.18 -2.88 26.51
C GLY A 520 1.07 -1.82 26.64
N GLY A 521 0.45 -1.76 27.83
CA GLY A 521 -0.71 -0.90 28.08
C GLY A 521 -0.42 0.60 27.92
N ASP A 522 0.78 1.04 28.28
CA ASP A 522 1.20 2.44 28.15
C ASP A 522 1.31 2.85 26.67
N GLN A 523 1.92 2.02 25.84
CA GLN A 523 2.04 2.27 24.40
C GLN A 523 0.67 2.24 23.71
N VAL A 524 -0.21 1.31 24.10
CA VAL A 524 -1.59 1.22 23.60
C VAL A 524 -2.37 2.50 23.93
N ARG A 525 -2.28 2.99 25.17
CA ARG A 525 -2.94 4.25 25.57
C ARG A 525 -2.39 5.44 24.82
N ALA A 526 -1.06 5.59 24.77
CA ALA A 526 -0.40 6.70 24.09
C ALA A 526 -0.76 6.76 22.59
N THR A 527 -0.82 5.59 21.95
CA THR A 527 -1.22 5.48 20.53
C THR A 527 -2.69 5.85 20.33
N ALA A 528 -3.59 5.39 21.20
CA ALA A 528 -5.00 5.75 21.15
C ALA A 528 -5.22 7.26 21.33
N GLU A 529 -4.56 7.87 22.32
CA GLU A 529 -4.61 9.31 22.56
C GLU A 529 -4.15 10.10 21.31
N LEU A 530 -2.99 9.74 20.75
CA LEU A 530 -2.43 10.42 19.57
C LEU A 530 -3.38 10.32 18.38
N GLU A 531 -3.84 9.11 18.04
CA GLU A 531 -4.64 8.89 16.84
C GLU A 531 -6.09 9.40 16.99
N CYS A 532 -6.73 9.25 18.16
CA CYS A 532 -8.03 9.86 18.42
C CYS A 532 -7.95 11.39 18.38
N ARG A 533 -6.87 11.98 18.90
CA ARG A 533 -6.66 13.45 18.82
C ARG A 533 -6.40 13.91 17.38
N ARG A 534 -5.66 13.14 16.58
CA ARG A 534 -5.55 13.39 15.13
C ARG A 534 -6.93 13.40 14.49
N LEU A 535 -7.76 12.41 14.79
CA LEU A 535 -9.10 12.30 14.24
C LEU A 535 -9.97 13.50 14.62
N GLN A 536 -9.90 13.98 15.87
CA GLN A 536 -10.59 15.19 16.32
C GLN A 536 -10.13 16.42 15.55
N LEU A 537 -8.81 16.61 15.38
CA LEU A 537 -8.25 17.77 14.67
C LEU A 537 -8.61 17.83 13.19
N ARG A 538 -9.15 16.74 12.61
CA ARG A 538 -9.70 16.74 11.25
C ARG A 538 -11.12 17.32 11.17
N GLN A 539 -11.79 17.48 12.30
CA GLN A 539 -13.17 17.91 12.40
C GLN A 539 -13.21 19.42 12.68
N GLU A 540 -13.72 20.20 11.74
CA GLU A 540 -13.76 21.67 11.88
C GLU A 540 -14.64 22.12 13.05
N ARG A 541 -15.66 21.32 13.41
CA ARG A 541 -16.67 21.63 14.45
C ARG A 541 -16.28 21.19 15.86
N LEU A 542 -15.10 20.57 16.04
CA LEU A 542 -14.71 19.95 17.32
C LEU A 542 -13.39 20.53 17.87
N PRO A 543 -13.30 21.85 18.13
CA PRO A 543 -12.06 22.44 18.59
C PRO A 543 -11.67 21.90 19.99
N PRO A 544 -10.37 21.59 20.24
CA PRO A 544 -9.92 20.96 21.50
C PRO A 544 -10.16 21.78 22.78
N ASN A 545 -10.47 23.06 22.67
CA ASN A 545 -10.80 23.93 23.80
C ASN A 545 -12.29 23.88 24.21
N GLN A 546 -13.14 23.20 23.45
CA GLN A 546 -14.57 23.00 23.75
C GLN A 546 -14.92 21.52 23.90
N TYR A 547 -14.15 20.64 23.25
CA TYR A 547 -14.40 19.20 23.23
C TYR A 547 -13.21 18.42 23.75
N LYS A 548 -13.50 17.35 24.50
CA LYS A 548 -12.54 16.36 24.95
C LYS A 548 -12.76 15.03 24.23
N ILE A 549 -11.69 14.25 24.10
CA ILE A 549 -11.74 12.89 23.57
C ILE A 549 -11.76 11.87 24.70
N GLY A 550 -12.48 10.77 24.47
CA GLY A 550 -12.42 9.54 25.25
C GLY A 550 -12.17 8.35 24.34
N TYR A 551 -11.65 7.26 24.87
CA TYR A 551 -11.40 6.04 24.09
C TYR A 551 -11.47 4.79 24.95
N LEU A 552 -11.76 3.66 24.29
CA LEU A 552 -11.72 2.33 24.88
C LEU A 552 -10.45 1.62 24.40
N LEU A 553 -9.79 0.88 25.31
CA LEU A 553 -8.51 0.25 25.02
C LEU A 553 -8.64 -1.27 25.01
N PRO A 554 -8.06 -1.97 24.01
CA PRO A 554 -7.94 -3.42 24.08
C PRO A 554 -6.93 -3.81 25.15
N GLY A 555 -7.35 -4.66 26.08
CA GLY A 555 -6.43 -5.38 26.94
C GLY A 555 -5.64 -6.43 26.15
N GLU A 556 -4.53 -6.90 26.72
CA GLU A 556 -3.64 -7.88 26.07
C GLU A 556 -4.36 -9.15 25.56
N LYS A 557 -5.41 -9.60 26.26
CA LYS A 557 -6.21 -10.78 25.87
C LYS A 557 -7.04 -10.57 24.59
N ARG A 558 -7.36 -9.32 24.26
CA ARG A 558 -8.09 -8.93 23.04
C ARG A 558 -7.14 -8.29 22.01
N TRP A 559 -5.84 -8.53 22.13
CA TRP A 559 -4.85 -8.12 21.15
C TRP A 559 -4.56 -9.26 20.18
N ASN A 560 -4.51 -8.96 18.89
CA ASN A 560 -4.22 -9.93 17.86
C ASN A 560 -2.72 -10.15 17.69
N LYS A 561 -2.24 -11.20 18.37
CA LYS A 561 -0.85 -11.69 18.32
C LYS A 561 -0.63 -12.81 17.29
N GLY A 562 -1.63 -13.10 16.44
CA GLY A 562 -1.62 -14.20 15.49
C GLY A 562 -2.63 -15.27 15.87
N GLY A 563 -3.59 -15.52 14.98
CA GLY A 563 -4.71 -16.45 15.22
C GLY A 563 -5.84 -15.90 16.10
N GLY A 564 -5.81 -14.60 16.45
CA GLY A 564 -6.89 -13.92 17.16
C GLY A 564 -7.96 -13.37 16.20
N ARG A 565 -9.20 -13.23 16.68
CA ARG A 565 -10.33 -12.64 15.93
C ARG A 565 -10.39 -11.11 15.98
N TYR A 566 -9.63 -10.50 16.89
CA TYR A 566 -9.69 -9.06 17.14
C TYR A 566 -8.87 -8.27 16.11
N GLU A 567 -9.37 -7.11 15.71
CA GLU A 567 -8.55 -6.07 15.11
C GLU A 567 -7.87 -5.24 16.23
N ASN A 568 -6.63 -4.77 16.00
CA ASN A 568 -5.90 -3.96 16.98
C ASN A 568 -6.28 -2.47 16.83
N TYR A 569 -7.41 -2.05 17.41
CA TYR A 569 -7.93 -0.68 17.29
C TYR A 569 -8.46 -0.12 18.61
N ALA A 570 -8.67 1.21 18.65
CA ALA A 570 -9.39 1.92 19.72
C ALA A 570 -10.61 2.67 19.16
N PRO A 571 -11.80 2.51 19.76
CA PRO A 571 -12.93 3.41 19.56
C PRO A 571 -12.65 4.75 20.21
N CYS A 572 -12.92 5.83 19.48
CA CYS A 572 -12.83 7.20 19.94
C CYS A 572 -14.24 7.77 20.09
N VAL A 573 -14.49 8.50 21.17
CA VAL A 573 -15.69 9.32 21.38
C VAL A 573 -15.28 10.75 21.65
N VAL A 574 -16.10 11.70 21.22
CA VAL A 574 -15.93 13.12 21.53
C VAL A 574 -17.12 13.60 22.37
N SER A 575 -16.84 14.37 23.42
CA SER A 575 -17.86 15.01 24.25
C SER A 575 -17.45 16.43 24.60
N ARG A 576 -18.42 17.27 25.02
CA ARG A 576 -18.10 18.62 25.48
C ARG A 576 -17.28 18.57 26.76
N ILE A 577 -16.35 19.52 26.90
CA ILE A 577 -15.66 19.73 28.17
C ILE A 577 -16.71 20.06 29.25
N GLY A 578 -16.67 19.35 30.37
CA GLY A 578 -17.68 19.45 31.42
C GLY A 578 -18.85 18.45 31.30
N ASP A 579 -18.85 17.59 30.27
CA ASP A 579 -19.83 16.52 30.07
C ASP A 579 -21.28 17.01 29.89
N GLU A 580 -21.45 18.26 29.43
CA GLU A 580 -22.76 18.84 29.14
C GLU A 580 -23.40 18.21 27.88
N PRO A 581 -24.63 17.70 27.96
CA PRO A 581 -25.33 17.13 26.82
C PRO A 581 -25.65 18.15 25.72
N TYR A 582 -25.76 17.69 24.47
CA TYR A 582 -26.13 18.50 23.31
C TYR A 582 -27.02 17.70 22.34
N ALA A 583 -27.69 18.37 21.40
CA ALA A 583 -28.81 17.82 20.62
C ALA A 583 -28.68 18.12 19.12
N ASP A 584 -27.43 18.06 18.66
CA ASP A 584 -26.99 18.28 17.29
C ASP A 584 -25.74 17.42 17.01
N SER A 585 -25.59 16.93 15.77
CA SER A 585 -24.42 16.13 15.37
C SER A 585 -23.31 17.00 14.80
N HIS A 586 -22.10 16.81 15.32
CA HIS A 586 -20.90 17.58 15.03
C HIS A 586 -19.78 16.73 14.41
N VAL A 587 -19.86 15.40 14.45
CA VAL A 587 -18.89 14.50 13.80
C VAL A 587 -19.25 14.29 12.34
N GLU A 588 -18.32 14.56 11.43
CA GLU A 588 -18.45 14.24 10.00
C GLU A 588 -17.75 12.91 9.67
N ASP A 589 -18.42 12.02 8.92
CA ASP A 589 -17.91 10.73 8.46
C ASP A 589 -18.11 10.56 6.93
N PRO A 590 -17.04 10.37 6.12
CA PRO A 590 -15.64 10.36 6.51
C PRO A 590 -15.17 11.73 7.00
N PRO A 591 -14.24 11.79 7.98
CA PRO A 591 -13.66 13.05 8.43
C PRO A 591 -13.04 13.80 7.24
N PRO A 592 -13.13 15.15 7.19
CA PRO A 592 -12.45 15.96 6.18
C PRO A 592 -10.98 15.58 6.02
N LEU A 593 -10.39 15.83 4.85
CA LEU A 593 -8.98 15.57 4.59
C LEU A 593 -8.13 16.82 4.90
N PRO A 594 -7.52 16.94 6.09
CA PRO A 594 -6.40 17.86 6.28
C PRO A 594 -5.08 17.16 5.97
N HIS A 595 -4.22 17.85 5.25
CA HIS A 595 -2.80 17.54 5.16
C HIS A 595 -2.07 18.16 6.35
N GLY A 596 -1.10 17.47 6.95
CA GLY A 596 -0.22 18.06 7.98
C GLY A 596 -0.86 18.28 9.35
N VAL A 597 -1.70 17.37 9.84
CA VAL A 597 -2.26 17.46 11.20
C VAL A 597 -1.13 17.32 12.23
N VAL A 598 -0.89 18.42 12.96
CA VAL A 598 0.09 18.47 14.05
C VAL A 598 -0.62 18.23 15.37
N VAL A 599 -0.15 17.25 16.14
CA VAL A 599 -0.63 17.02 17.50
C VAL A 599 0.39 17.53 18.49
N TRP A 600 -0.04 18.36 19.43
CA TRP A 600 0.81 18.86 20.51
C TRP A 600 0.75 17.90 21.71
N MET A 601 1.90 17.40 22.14
CA MET A 601 2.03 16.42 23.22
C MET A 601 3.30 16.64 24.04
N ASP A 602 3.27 16.22 25.31
CA ASP A 602 4.42 16.31 26.19
C ASP A 602 5.33 15.07 26.04
N LEU A 603 6.58 15.23 25.62
CA LEU A 603 7.59 14.15 25.62
C LEU A 603 7.98 13.70 27.03
N PHE A 604 7.78 14.54 28.05
CA PHE A 604 8.26 14.29 29.40
C PHE A 604 7.18 14.44 30.49
N GLY A 605 6.00 13.88 30.23
CA GLY A 605 4.85 13.87 31.13
C GLY A 605 5.08 13.08 32.43
N GLU A 606 4.10 13.10 33.33
CA GLU A 606 4.20 12.42 34.63
C GLU A 606 4.21 10.89 34.50
N ARG A 607 3.49 10.36 33.50
CA ARG A 607 3.46 8.94 33.12
C ARG A 607 3.87 8.81 31.66
N ILE A 608 4.60 7.74 31.33
CA ILE A 608 4.99 7.45 29.94
C ILE A 608 3.76 7.33 29.03
N ALA A 609 2.65 6.79 29.54
CA ALA A 609 1.41 6.61 28.78
C ALA A 609 0.72 7.93 28.34
N ASP A 610 1.15 9.07 28.90
CA ASP A 610 0.64 10.40 28.52
C ASP A 610 1.53 11.08 27.46
N ASN A 611 2.69 10.47 27.15
CA ASN A 611 3.63 10.98 26.18
C ASN A 611 3.29 10.49 24.75
N PRO A 612 3.91 11.06 23.71
CA PRO A 612 3.86 10.48 22.37
C PRO A 612 4.29 9.00 22.38
N PRO A 613 3.61 8.11 21.66
CA PRO A 613 4.01 6.70 21.58
C PRO A 613 5.43 6.56 21.00
N VAL A 614 6.15 5.51 21.39
CA VAL A 614 7.41 5.13 20.72
C VAL A 614 7.15 4.92 19.22
N GLY A 615 8.06 5.39 18.37
CA GLY A 615 7.92 5.44 16.91
C GLY A 615 7.16 6.67 16.38
N SER A 616 6.80 7.63 17.24
CA SER A 616 6.23 8.92 16.81
C SER A 616 7.29 9.92 16.36
N CYS A 617 6.91 10.84 15.46
CA CYS A 617 7.85 11.70 14.77
C CYS A 617 7.69 13.18 15.15
N VAL A 618 8.76 13.78 15.64
CA VAL A 618 8.84 15.17 16.12
C VAL A 618 9.18 16.10 14.97
N ARG A 619 8.27 17.03 14.65
CA ARG A 619 8.35 17.89 13.46
C ARG A 619 9.65 18.68 13.35
N SER A 620 10.07 19.36 14.43
CA SER A 620 11.21 20.28 14.36
C SER A 620 12.05 20.31 15.62
N ARG A 621 13.34 20.61 15.47
CA ARG A 621 14.24 20.91 16.59
C ARG A 621 13.92 22.22 17.29
N ARG A 622 13.20 23.14 16.65
CA ARG A 622 12.88 24.46 17.23
C ARG A 622 11.83 24.36 18.32
N THR A 623 10.81 23.52 18.12
CA THR A 623 9.80 23.20 19.14
C THR A 623 10.44 22.52 20.35
N TRP A 624 11.42 21.64 20.09
CA TRP A 624 12.26 21.02 21.10
C TRP A 624 13.05 22.03 21.97
N GLY A 625 13.65 23.07 21.37
CA GLY A 625 14.46 24.05 22.10
C GLY A 625 13.69 25.10 22.92
N ALA A 626 12.39 25.30 22.67
CA ALA A 626 11.58 26.35 23.32
C ALA A 626 10.99 25.93 24.67
N SER A 627 10.65 24.65 24.82
CA SER A 627 10.29 24.00 26.09
C SER A 627 10.52 22.50 25.89
N PRO A 628 11.54 21.88 26.50
CA PRO A 628 11.92 20.49 26.24
C PRO A 628 10.89 19.45 26.69
N GLN A 629 9.70 19.91 27.09
CA GLN A 629 8.61 19.05 27.51
C GLN A 629 7.58 18.86 26.41
N SER A 630 7.33 19.82 25.51
CA SER A 630 6.19 19.75 24.58
C SER A 630 6.59 19.91 23.13
N VAL A 631 6.09 19.02 22.28
CA VAL A 631 6.50 18.94 20.87
C VAL A 631 5.33 18.78 19.91
N ASP A 632 5.60 19.18 18.67
CA ASP A 632 4.73 18.97 17.53
C ASP A 632 4.97 17.58 16.95
N ILE A 633 3.99 16.69 17.07
CA ILE A 633 4.01 15.34 16.50
C ILE A 633 3.32 15.33 15.15
N VAL A 634 4.04 14.87 14.13
CA VAL A 634 3.58 14.72 12.74
C VAL A 634 3.55 13.25 12.32
N ARG A 635 2.97 12.99 11.15
CA ARG A 635 3.10 11.68 10.50
C ARG A 635 4.55 11.49 10.06
N CYS A 636 5.10 10.30 10.22
CA CYS A 636 6.51 10.03 9.90
C CYS A 636 6.79 10.10 8.40
N GLU A 637 5.77 9.96 7.56
CA GLU A 637 5.88 10.19 6.11
C GLU A 637 6.10 11.67 5.75
N GLU A 638 5.80 12.59 6.67
CA GLU A 638 6.12 14.01 6.53
C GLU A 638 7.56 14.29 6.97
N PRO A 639 8.24 15.30 6.39
CA PRO A 639 9.55 15.72 6.86
C PRO A 639 9.52 16.08 8.36
N HIS A 640 10.44 15.49 9.13
CA HIS A 640 10.51 15.67 10.57
C HIS A 640 11.96 15.63 11.08
N TRP A 641 12.19 16.13 12.29
CA TRP A 641 13.53 16.24 12.85
C TRP A 641 14.03 14.95 13.50
N ALA A 642 13.17 14.29 14.29
CA ALA A 642 13.55 13.13 15.09
C ALA A 642 12.41 12.15 15.28
N GLU A 643 12.73 10.87 15.42
CA GLU A 643 11.81 9.83 15.87
C GLU A 643 11.97 9.56 17.37
N ASN A 644 10.87 9.32 18.08
CA ASN A 644 10.88 8.89 19.46
C ASN A 644 11.27 7.40 19.55
N GLY A 645 12.53 7.13 19.85
CA GLY A 645 13.08 5.77 19.83
C GLY A 645 12.76 4.96 21.09
N ALA A 646 12.71 5.58 22.27
CA ALA A 646 12.40 4.87 23.52
C ALA A 646 12.08 5.80 24.70
N TYR A 647 11.39 5.22 25.69
CA TYR A 647 11.34 5.69 27.07
C TYR A 647 12.03 4.68 27.98
N VAL A 648 13.10 5.08 28.65
CA VAL A 648 13.92 4.17 29.48
C VAL A 648 13.77 4.50 30.95
N LYS A 649 13.31 3.55 31.76
CA LYS A 649 13.21 3.72 33.22
C LYS A 649 14.62 3.76 33.81
N LEU A 650 14.95 4.81 34.55
CA LEU A 650 16.28 4.99 35.13
C LEU A 650 16.35 4.56 36.60
N TYR A 651 15.33 4.89 37.39
CA TYR A 651 15.31 4.69 38.84
C TYR A 651 13.88 4.35 39.31
N ASP A 652 13.78 3.81 40.53
CA ASP A 652 12.52 3.66 41.23
C ASP A 652 12.14 4.99 41.93
N PRO A 653 10.84 5.34 42.04
CA PRO A 653 10.41 6.58 42.71
C PRO A 653 10.92 6.73 44.15
N GLU A 654 11.22 5.62 44.83
CA GLU A 654 11.74 5.56 46.19
C GLU A 654 13.26 5.80 46.28
N ASP A 655 13.98 5.74 45.16
CA ASP A 655 15.42 5.94 45.12
C ASP A 655 15.80 7.36 45.52
N ARG A 656 16.93 7.52 46.22
CA ARG A 656 17.47 8.84 46.53
C ARG A 656 18.10 9.46 45.29
N TRP A 657 17.89 10.77 45.08
CA TRP A 657 18.52 11.52 44.01
C TRP A 657 20.05 11.35 44.00
N PRO A 658 20.64 10.75 42.95
CA PRO A 658 22.07 10.41 42.93
C PRO A 658 22.96 11.56 42.41
N GLY A 659 22.37 12.69 42.03
CA GLY A 659 23.05 13.85 41.45
C GLY A 659 22.98 13.89 39.91
N ASP A 660 22.97 15.10 39.36
CA ASP A 660 22.77 15.38 37.93
C ASP A 660 23.68 14.55 37.02
N ALA A 661 24.98 14.50 37.30
CA ALA A 661 25.95 13.79 36.46
C ALA A 661 25.65 12.28 36.37
N ARG A 662 25.27 11.65 37.49
CA ARG A 662 24.95 10.21 37.50
C ARG A 662 23.67 9.91 36.74
N VAL A 663 22.67 10.77 36.84
CA VAL A 663 21.42 10.61 36.09
C VAL A 663 21.65 10.84 34.61
N PHE A 664 22.42 11.86 34.23
CA PHE A 664 22.78 12.11 32.84
C PHE A 664 23.53 10.94 32.20
N PHE A 665 24.61 10.45 32.83
CA PHE A 665 25.38 9.34 32.26
C PHE A 665 24.57 8.05 32.16
N LYS A 666 23.73 7.76 33.17
CA LYS A 666 22.83 6.61 33.09
C LYS A 666 21.82 6.77 31.95
N ALA A 667 21.24 7.96 31.79
CA ALA A 667 20.29 8.23 30.72
C ALA A 667 20.91 8.06 29.32
N GLU A 668 22.12 8.57 29.09
CA GLU A 668 22.84 8.41 27.83
C GLU A 668 23.13 6.94 27.52
N ASP A 669 23.60 6.16 28.51
CA ASP A 669 23.93 4.74 28.35
C ASP A 669 22.68 3.91 28.03
N GLU A 670 21.62 4.07 28.81
CA GLU A 670 20.35 3.36 28.62
C GLU A 670 19.68 3.74 27.30
N CYS A 671 19.75 5.02 26.88
CA CYS A 671 19.23 5.45 25.60
C CYS A 671 20.06 4.92 24.42
N ALA A 672 21.38 4.86 24.55
CA ALA A 672 22.27 4.26 23.55
C ALA A 672 21.96 2.77 23.37
N GLU A 673 21.76 2.03 24.47
CA GLU A 673 21.38 0.63 24.42
C GLU A 673 20.00 0.44 23.78
N ALA A 674 18.99 1.16 24.28
CA ALA A 674 17.60 1.01 23.84
C ALA A 674 17.37 1.37 22.36
N THR A 675 18.19 2.23 21.78
CA THR A 675 18.05 2.67 20.38
C THR A 675 19.05 2.01 19.41
N SER A 676 19.92 1.12 19.91
CA SER A 676 20.97 0.46 19.12
C SER A 676 20.45 -0.36 17.92
N GLY A 677 19.21 -0.84 17.98
CA GLY A 677 18.55 -1.59 16.91
C GLY A 677 17.80 -0.74 15.88
N ILE A 678 17.65 0.57 16.12
CA ILE A 678 16.83 1.46 15.28
C ILE A 678 17.64 1.97 14.08
N ALA A 679 18.90 2.39 14.27
CA ALA A 679 19.68 2.93 13.17
C ALA A 679 21.20 2.85 13.43
N PRO A 680 22.04 2.67 12.38
CA PRO A 680 23.49 2.58 12.56
C PRO A 680 24.08 3.89 13.10
N VAL A 681 24.82 3.79 14.20
CA VAL A 681 25.39 4.92 14.98
C VAL A 681 26.22 5.92 14.14
N ALA A 682 26.72 5.52 12.96
CA ALA A 682 27.49 6.40 12.08
C ALA A 682 26.65 7.49 11.37
N LEU A 683 25.34 7.28 11.21
CA LEU A 683 24.46 8.18 10.44
C LEU A 683 23.47 8.96 11.31
N TYR A 684 23.31 8.55 12.57
CA TYR A 684 22.28 9.05 13.47
C TYR A 684 22.89 9.48 14.80
N ARG A 685 22.21 10.43 15.47
CA ARG A 685 22.52 10.91 16.80
C ARG A 685 21.33 10.66 17.71
N ILE A 686 21.65 10.30 18.95
CA ILE A 686 20.66 10.18 20.02
C ILE A 686 20.64 11.50 20.79
N ASP A 687 19.47 12.12 20.89
CA ASP A 687 19.21 13.31 21.67
C ASP A 687 18.43 12.87 22.94
N THR A 688 19.11 12.89 24.09
CA THR A 688 18.58 12.38 25.37
C THR A 688 17.94 13.47 26.23
N ILE A 689 16.74 13.20 26.73
CA ILE A 689 16.07 13.99 27.76
C ILE A 689 16.12 13.20 29.06
N TRP A 690 16.50 13.84 30.16
CA TRP A 690 16.66 13.17 31.44
C TRP A 690 16.10 14.02 32.59
N PRO A 691 15.64 13.37 33.67
CA PRO A 691 14.92 14.05 34.75
C PRO A 691 15.88 14.81 35.66
N ARG A 692 15.47 16.02 36.08
CA ARG A 692 16.19 16.81 37.08
C ARG A 692 15.71 16.46 38.50
N LYS A 693 16.37 17.05 39.50
CA LYS A 693 16.11 16.79 40.92
C LYS A 693 14.65 17.00 41.32
N ASP A 694 13.97 17.98 40.74
CA ASP A 694 12.55 18.27 40.97
C ASP A 694 11.65 17.05 40.72
N ARG A 695 12.04 16.14 39.82
CA ARG A 695 11.31 14.89 39.56
C ARG A 695 11.26 13.96 40.78
N TRP A 696 12.30 13.97 41.63
CA TRP A 696 12.35 13.19 42.87
C TRP A 696 11.51 13.81 44.00
N GLU A 697 11.12 15.08 43.86
CA GLU A 697 10.29 15.78 44.83
C GLU A 697 8.79 15.53 44.55
N LYS A 698 8.45 15.07 43.34
CA LYS A 698 7.09 14.63 42.98
C LYS A 698 6.81 13.22 43.50
N LYS A 699 5.75 13.06 44.30
CA LYS A 699 5.30 11.74 44.76
C LYS A 699 4.79 10.90 43.58
N ASN A 700 5.24 9.64 43.49
CA ASN A 700 4.80 8.63 42.53
C ASN A 700 5.14 8.92 41.04
N GLY A 701 6.01 9.89 40.75
CA GLY A 701 6.44 10.16 39.38
C GLY A 701 7.40 9.07 38.88
N GLN A 702 7.15 8.52 37.68
CA GLN A 702 8.13 7.66 37.03
C GLN A 702 9.41 8.47 36.73
N ILE A 703 10.56 7.86 36.98
CA ILE A 703 11.88 8.45 36.74
C ILE A 703 12.48 7.76 35.51
N TYR A 704 12.35 8.41 34.35
CA TYR A 704 12.73 7.86 33.06
C TYR A 704 13.46 8.90 32.21
N ALA A 705 14.17 8.46 31.18
CA ALA A 705 14.70 9.30 30.11
C ALA A 705 13.94 9.06 28.79
N VAL A 706 14.04 10.03 27.90
CA VAL A 706 13.48 9.99 26.54
C VAL A 706 14.62 9.96 25.55
N CYS A 707 14.54 9.05 24.59
CA CYS A 707 15.58 8.82 23.61
C CYS A 707 15.04 9.21 22.23
N LEU A 708 15.45 10.37 21.71
CA LEU A 708 15.10 10.80 20.36
C LEU A 708 16.22 10.44 19.39
N VAL A 709 15.89 9.92 18.22
CA VAL A 709 16.85 9.57 17.16
C VAL A 709 16.71 10.57 16.02
N SER A 710 17.77 11.34 15.75
CA SER A 710 17.83 12.31 14.65
C SER A 710 19.03 12.04 13.74
N ARG A 711 19.06 12.61 12.54
CA ARG A 711 20.24 12.46 11.66
C ARG A 711 21.45 13.19 12.25
N ALA A 712 22.63 12.57 12.16
CA ALA A 712 23.87 13.15 12.65
C ALA A 712 24.27 14.43 11.88
N ASP A 713 23.90 14.52 10.60
CA ASP A 713 24.12 15.70 9.75
C ASP A 713 23.08 16.82 9.94
N GLY A 714 22.07 16.60 10.78
CA GLY A 714 21.02 17.57 11.09
C GLY A 714 19.97 17.76 10.00
N GLN A 715 20.00 16.96 8.92
CA GLN A 715 18.92 16.96 7.92
C GLN A 715 17.63 16.35 8.47
N GLU A 716 16.51 16.63 7.82
CA GLU A 716 15.21 16.04 8.16
C GLU A 716 15.15 14.56 7.76
N LEU A 717 14.35 13.82 8.50
CA LEU A 717 13.94 12.45 8.24
C LEU A 717 12.67 12.45 7.39
N THR A 718 12.51 11.42 6.56
CA THR A 718 11.26 11.09 5.87
C THR A 718 11.06 9.58 5.96
N GLY A 719 9.90 9.15 6.46
CA GLY A 719 9.66 7.76 6.86
C GLY A 719 10.09 7.45 8.30
N ARG A 720 9.74 6.25 8.78
CA ARG A 720 10.17 5.74 10.09
C ARG A 720 11.58 5.15 10.00
N LEU A 721 12.30 5.22 11.11
CA LEU A 721 13.57 4.52 11.34
C LEU A 721 13.36 3.11 11.88
N SER A 722 12.24 2.86 12.58
CA SER A 722 11.87 1.56 13.17
C SER A 722 10.93 0.71 12.32
#